data_AF-A0A429A7E1-F1
#
_entry.id   AF-A0A429A7E1-F1
#
_cell.length_a   1.000
_cell.length_b   1.000
_cell.length_c   1.000
_cell.angle_alpha   90.00
_cell.angle_beta   90.00
_cell.angle_gamma   90.00
#
_symmetry.space_group_name_H-M   'P 1'
#
loop_
_entity.id
_entity.type
_entity.pdbx_description
1 polymer ?
#
loop_
_entity_poly.entity_id
_entity_poly.type
_entity_poly.pdbx_seq_one_letter_code
_entity_poly.pdbx_strand_id
1 'polypeptide(L)'
;MPDQSPIPANSADLDFQFRIGASLLTEFVRGHTPADVLRELVQNEYDAGGVELVIDFGPDAVIVRGSGKTIDRAGWSRLSVMLGHGLIPGAGDRVEPKANGIGSKNFGLRSLFLFGDRIHIMSGGLYTILDRSKGALAAPLAHPESQAWPGATLVVPYRQVDDGALLAFDERREAEALKTIAGELAPTLIKLAHPGRGKNLRAVVLRSARLGHELRWRQSARAGSSGPNVIRRTARLQEHGPSLGDALETITEMEYQHVLMPPAGLRKPNVPGYFRVPGGRVRLGVSVRTRRGRLDLRTSGIFYYPIGATRSRTGFAFSISAPFEMTEDRSQLVDPQNSEWNAWLLQQSAAFAVRLLPERLFAEFGAEAFLAFDPQSADSSTVPVLSEEIDRLLRSEPCWPTQATTGRAKRPVCTTVGSLAIPVSPALATFAAGTLDAENLLHSGFASRPDARAMATKLGGKAFTVNSLIRLRCAGVSARGLATEVDAATEVERYFTRFPDALRSLPLQQRFAVALDACRSELNASHKKDLCTSPTTLTGAGTLSSPNELWLVHETVADVIPQDQILHPELADFLVLAKLCRSFKFSEWAIETARRVEERIASEQERDALGRYIRGRPTLTGKAWAAIRRSPVLQDERGEWVAPVDMVSRSASGASLLAPALHLPTPADEANVSLKHLRFRRAVRGSDLVTLARLVEQGSVSPAVMRQAVTRQRRLLIPSVLSQMKTIKFLEAGPSKVAAPCDTYIRSDQLVAVLGEDVPYSVGLSSAMLRQLGCRTEPQADDILTALAKLRETGGRVNRPDLVYQALVSALRREKRPPGELRNRQVIWTGNRWETAGDCLVGRDNRKTFLDAVTVLPERLHDAWVFLGAPQRPTDAHWRRLLERIGERYRTQKPIPRFVAETLRRAYRNLDKLPEGLRPGTYCLLDDEGGLHTLGEAIAGSFLINDDPALASAALAARAPLSFAEPSDGVIGFAKAAGAKPLSGAAALADIEYGPEIESDPRLRAESMLARLRDPNFVSAVAALAFTVSGPDQSRTTASFTARLAQIARIIIVSGIQRRYRIGGHEVAVDADYDVGDDQIVLARVVSAHELRRSVANTVAVLADPGRLGEQVLGDAVYFLLRCRSALEMQRELKRRKIPWRPSVVSETEHTEDADDEGMASLADAISQHVIQEAMSQPAPAVRSCFLDQVRSQMTRAARVTVPRKM
;
A
#
# COMPACT_ATOMS: atom_id res chain seq x y z
N MET A 1 4.69 50.42 39.50
CA MET A 1 3.35 50.66 40.06
C MET A 1 3.47 50.66 41.57
N PRO A 2 2.68 51.44 42.31
CA PRO A 2 2.79 51.50 43.77
C PRO A 2 2.52 50.12 44.40
N ASP A 3 3.30 49.83 45.44
CA ASP A 3 3.41 48.52 46.08
C ASP A 3 2.32 48.38 47.16
N GLN A 4 1.08 48.17 46.73
CA GLN A 4 -0.07 47.97 47.60
C GLN A 4 -0.72 46.63 47.28
N SER A 5 -0.64 45.70 48.24
CA SER A 5 -1.26 44.38 48.12
C SER A 5 -2.78 44.53 48.00
N PRO A 6 -3.43 44.04 46.91
CA PRO A 6 -4.85 44.27 46.63
C PRO A 6 -5.79 43.39 47.50
N ILE A 7 -5.29 42.90 48.64
CA ILE A 7 -5.97 41.97 49.53
C ILE A 7 -6.15 42.66 50.89
N PRO A 8 -7.40 42.95 51.32
CA PRO A 8 -7.66 43.51 52.63
C PRO A 8 -7.11 42.63 53.76
N ALA A 9 -6.28 43.21 54.63
CA ALA A 9 -5.53 42.51 55.67
C ALA A 9 -6.36 42.15 56.92
N ASN A 10 -7.46 41.40 56.74
CA ASN A 10 -7.96 40.45 57.75
C ASN A 10 -9.09 39.58 57.17
N SER A 11 -8.82 38.29 56.94
CA SER A 11 -9.85 37.30 56.54
C SER A 11 -10.29 36.37 57.68
N ALA A 12 -9.83 36.62 58.91
CA ALA A 12 -10.10 35.76 60.07
C ALA A 12 -11.53 35.92 60.59
N ASP A 13 -12.05 37.15 60.60
CA ASP A 13 -13.31 37.54 61.25
C ASP A 13 -14.51 37.67 60.27
N LEU A 14 -14.40 37.11 59.06
CA LEU A 14 -15.46 37.20 58.05
C LEU A 14 -16.46 36.03 58.16
N ASP A 15 -17.75 36.34 58.24
CA ASP A 15 -18.83 35.34 58.20
C ASP A 15 -19.01 34.81 56.76
N PHE A 16 -18.53 33.59 56.54
CA PHE A 16 -18.70 32.86 55.28
C PHE A 16 -19.84 31.84 55.41
N GLN A 17 -20.71 31.77 54.41
CA GLN A 17 -21.86 30.87 54.45
C GLN A 17 -21.78 29.84 53.32
N PHE A 18 -21.58 28.58 53.71
CA PHE A 18 -21.57 27.44 52.79
C PHE A 18 -23.00 27.01 52.48
N ARG A 19 -23.39 27.14 51.20
CA ARG A 19 -24.79 26.94 50.74
C ARG A 19 -24.86 25.98 49.54
N ILE A 20 -24.15 24.84 49.62
CA ILE A 20 -24.20 23.61 48.78
C ILE A 20 -23.12 22.64 49.36
N GLY A 21 -23.02 21.36 48.97
CA GLY A 21 -21.95 20.45 49.41
C GLY A 21 -20.59 20.66 48.71
N ALA A 22 -19.46 20.49 49.42
CA ALA A 22 -18.12 20.83 48.92
C ALA A 22 -17.55 19.85 47.87
N SER A 23 -18.02 18.60 47.88
CA SER A 23 -17.68 17.56 46.89
C SER A 23 -18.12 17.96 45.49
N LEU A 24 -19.38 18.38 45.33
CA LEU A 24 -19.97 18.83 44.05
C LEU A 24 -19.20 19.99 43.40
N LEU A 25 -18.69 20.93 44.22
CA LEU A 25 -17.85 22.03 43.73
C LEU A 25 -16.48 21.52 43.27
N THR A 26 -15.90 20.58 44.00
CA THR A 26 -14.59 19.99 43.69
C THR A 26 -14.63 19.17 42.39
N GLU A 27 -15.68 18.36 42.21
CA GLU A 27 -15.94 17.62 40.96
C GLU A 27 -16.15 18.56 39.76
N PHE A 28 -16.95 19.62 39.94
CA PHE A 28 -17.14 20.65 38.91
C PHE A 28 -15.81 21.30 38.48
N VAL A 29 -14.94 21.64 39.44
CA VAL A 29 -13.62 22.25 39.16
C VAL A 29 -12.68 21.25 38.46
N ARG A 30 -12.66 19.99 38.86
CA ARG A 30 -11.88 18.92 38.19
C ARG A 30 -12.28 18.71 36.73
N GLY A 31 -13.53 19.01 36.36
CA GLY A 31 -14.01 18.94 34.98
C GLY A 31 -13.47 20.02 34.03
N HIS A 32 -12.77 21.05 34.54
CA HIS A 32 -12.27 22.18 33.76
C HIS A 32 -10.75 22.14 33.56
N THR A 33 -10.31 22.36 32.33
CA THR A 33 -8.90 22.66 32.02
C THR A 33 -8.59 24.15 32.20
N PRO A 34 -7.31 24.57 32.29
CA PRO A 34 -6.95 25.99 32.29
C PRO A 34 -7.46 26.78 31.07
N ALA A 35 -7.58 26.13 29.91
CA ALA A 35 -8.17 26.75 28.72
C ALA A 35 -9.69 26.98 28.88
N ASP A 36 -10.39 26.10 29.60
CA ASP A 36 -11.82 26.25 29.90
C ASP A 36 -12.07 27.40 30.88
N VAL A 37 -11.20 27.57 31.89
CA VAL A 37 -11.22 28.74 32.80
C VAL A 37 -11.13 30.03 31.99
N LEU A 38 -10.15 30.11 31.08
CA LEU A 38 -9.96 31.30 30.22
C LEU A 38 -11.13 31.51 29.26
N ARG A 39 -11.71 30.45 28.71
CA ARG A 39 -12.90 30.49 27.85
C ARG A 39 -14.09 31.12 28.57
N GLU A 40 -14.35 30.74 29.83
CA GLU A 40 -15.42 31.34 30.64
C GLU A 40 -15.11 32.80 31.06
N LEU A 41 -13.86 33.15 31.37
CA LEU A 41 -13.45 34.54 31.63
C LEU A 41 -13.66 35.45 30.41
N VAL A 42 -13.22 34.99 29.24
CA VAL A 42 -13.40 35.68 27.96
C VAL A 42 -14.88 35.84 27.61
N GLN A 43 -15.69 34.82 27.88
CA GLN A 43 -17.13 34.88 27.68
C GLN A 43 -17.78 35.94 28.59
N ASN A 44 -17.38 36.02 29.86
CA ASN A 44 -17.88 37.02 30.80
C ASN A 44 -17.52 38.45 30.36
N GLU A 45 -16.28 38.67 29.92
CA GLU A 45 -15.82 39.96 29.38
C GLU A 45 -16.57 40.36 28.10
N TYR A 46 -16.75 39.42 27.15
CA TYR A 46 -17.55 39.67 25.94
C TYR A 46 -19.03 39.93 26.26
N ASP A 47 -19.60 39.23 27.25
CA ASP A 47 -20.95 39.49 27.74
C ASP A 47 -21.07 40.91 28.34
N ALA A 48 -20.06 41.36 29.09
CA ALA A 48 -19.96 42.70 29.66
C ALA A 48 -19.71 43.81 28.61
N GLY A 49 -19.42 43.44 27.36
CA GLY A 49 -19.16 44.37 26.25
C GLY A 49 -17.70 44.81 26.11
N GLY A 50 -16.79 44.03 26.68
CA GLY A 50 -15.35 44.27 26.68
C GLY A 50 -14.67 44.26 25.32
N VAL A 51 -13.48 44.87 25.27
CA VAL A 51 -12.59 44.95 24.10
C VAL A 51 -11.22 44.30 24.35
N GLU A 52 -10.74 44.23 25.60
CA GLU A 52 -9.48 43.59 26.00
C GLU A 52 -9.65 42.89 27.36
N LEU A 53 -9.12 41.66 27.48
CA LEU A 53 -8.99 40.94 28.75
C LEU A 53 -7.50 40.79 29.08
N VAL A 54 -7.10 41.09 30.32
CA VAL A 54 -5.72 40.91 30.81
C VAL A 54 -5.71 39.89 31.94
N ILE A 55 -4.78 38.94 31.88
CA ILE A 55 -4.56 37.87 32.86
C ILE A 55 -3.08 37.84 33.21
N ASP A 56 -2.70 38.23 34.41
CA ASP A 56 -1.33 38.16 34.90
C ASP A 56 -1.22 37.01 35.91
N PHE A 57 -0.48 35.96 35.59
CA PHE A 57 0.02 34.97 36.54
C PHE A 57 1.22 35.62 37.26
N GLY A 58 0.99 36.13 38.46
CA GLY A 58 2.02 36.75 39.31
C GLY A 58 2.92 35.73 40.00
N PRO A 59 3.76 36.15 40.97
CA PRO A 59 4.50 35.20 41.81
C PRO A 59 3.57 34.35 42.69
N ASP A 60 2.55 34.98 43.30
CA ASP A 60 1.73 34.35 44.35
C ASP A 60 0.24 34.21 44.01
N ALA A 61 -0.23 34.81 42.91
CA ALA A 61 -1.64 34.81 42.53
C ALA A 61 -1.87 35.01 41.01
N VAL A 62 -2.97 34.47 40.49
CA VAL A 62 -3.53 34.91 39.19
C VAL A 62 -4.36 36.17 39.39
N ILE A 63 -4.13 37.19 38.56
CA ILE A 63 -4.88 38.43 38.54
C ILE A 63 -5.55 38.60 37.17
N VAL A 64 -6.88 38.72 37.14
CA VAL A 64 -7.66 38.94 35.91
C VAL A 64 -8.25 40.34 35.94
N ARG A 65 -8.13 41.11 34.85
CA ARG A 65 -8.73 42.45 34.70
C ARG A 65 -9.50 42.55 33.38
N GLY A 66 -10.78 42.87 33.48
CA GLY A 66 -11.66 43.15 32.34
C GLY A 66 -11.70 44.65 31.96
N SER A 67 -12.07 44.93 30.72
CA SER A 67 -12.32 46.26 30.16
C SER A 67 -13.82 46.60 30.01
N GLY A 68 -14.70 45.63 30.26
CA GLY A 68 -16.15 45.75 30.07
C GLY A 68 -16.88 46.61 31.11
N LYS A 69 -18.19 46.40 31.23
CA LYS A 69 -19.02 47.03 32.27
C LYS A 69 -18.75 46.43 33.66
N THR A 70 -18.89 47.26 34.68
CA THR A 70 -18.88 46.87 36.10
C THR A 70 -20.01 45.89 36.43
N ILE A 71 -19.83 45.09 37.49
CA ILE A 71 -20.80 44.12 37.99
C ILE A 71 -22.07 44.85 38.46
N ASP A 72 -23.24 44.43 37.94
CA ASP A 72 -24.55 44.98 38.29
C ASP A 72 -25.12 44.38 39.59
N ARG A 73 -26.21 44.96 40.12
CA ARG A 73 -26.85 44.52 41.37
C ARG A 73 -27.19 43.02 41.36
N ALA A 74 -27.70 42.51 40.24
CA ALA A 74 -28.02 41.09 40.07
C ALA A 74 -26.75 40.21 40.03
N GLY A 75 -25.66 40.72 39.46
CA GLY A 75 -24.34 40.10 39.50
C GLY A 75 -23.84 39.92 40.93
N TRP A 76 -23.92 40.96 41.76
CA TRP A 76 -23.55 40.89 43.18
C TRP A 76 -24.40 39.90 43.96
N SER A 77 -25.73 39.88 43.76
CA SER A 77 -26.61 38.86 44.38
C SER A 77 -26.25 37.42 43.96
N ARG A 78 -25.73 37.21 42.75
CA ARG A 78 -25.23 35.89 42.30
C ARG A 78 -23.80 35.56 42.76
N LEU A 79 -23.13 36.49 43.45
CA LEU A 79 -21.84 36.26 44.10
C LEU A 79 -21.99 35.95 45.60
N SER A 80 -23.14 36.19 46.23
CA SER A 80 -23.37 35.86 47.65
C SER A 80 -23.74 34.38 47.92
N VAL A 81 -23.68 33.52 46.90
CA VAL A 81 -24.03 32.08 47.00
C VAL A 81 -23.07 31.20 46.20
N MET A 82 -22.69 30.04 46.73
CA MET A 82 -21.57 29.24 46.18
C MET A 82 -21.82 28.59 44.81
N LEU A 83 -23.06 28.41 44.34
CA LEU A 83 -23.37 28.03 42.95
C LEU A 83 -24.00 29.16 42.10
N GLY A 84 -24.12 30.36 42.65
CA GLY A 84 -24.56 31.55 41.91
C GLY A 84 -26.03 31.60 41.47
N HIS A 85 -26.86 30.61 41.81
CA HIS A 85 -28.32 30.63 41.81
C HIS A 85 -28.85 29.47 42.70
N GLY A 86 -30.08 29.57 43.20
CA GLY A 86 -30.69 28.53 44.06
C GLY A 86 -31.50 29.07 45.25
N LEU A 87 -32.14 28.17 45.99
CA LEU A 87 -32.84 28.44 47.26
C LEU A 87 -31.83 28.68 48.40
N ILE A 88 -32.12 29.65 49.28
CA ILE A 88 -31.32 29.91 50.48
C ILE A 88 -31.92 29.17 51.68
N PRO A 89 -31.23 28.18 52.28
CA PRO A 89 -31.69 27.53 53.51
C PRO A 89 -31.86 28.56 54.64
N GLY A 90 -33.04 28.56 55.27
CA GLY A 90 -33.35 29.43 56.41
C GLY A 90 -33.79 30.86 56.10
N ALA A 91 -33.77 31.32 54.83
CA ALA A 91 -34.14 32.70 54.48
C ALA A 91 -35.33 32.84 53.51
N GLY A 92 -35.86 31.75 52.95
CA GLY A 92 -37.01 31.77 52.03
C GLY A 92 -36.74 32.29 50.61
N ASP A 93 -35.70 33.11 50.43
CA ASP A 93 -35.34 33.72 49.15
C ASP A 93 -34.65 32.76 48.17
N ARG A 94 -34.88 33.01 46.87
CA ARG A 94 -34.26 32.32 45.73
C ARG A 94 -33.45 33.29 44.88
N VAL A 95 -32.19 32.96 44.60
CA VAL A 95 -31.33 33.74 43.70
C VAL A 95 -31.53 33.27 42.27
N GLU A 96 -31.98 34.17 41.40
CA GLU A 96 -32.30 33.88 40.00
C GLU A 96 -31.07 33.85 39.05
N PRO A 97 -31.07 32.98 38.02
CA PRO A 97 -29.98 32.85 37.05
C PRO A 97 -29.83 34.09 36.14
N LYS A 98 -28.77 34.14 35.32
CA LYS A 98 -28.46 35.29 34.46
C LYS A 98 -29.33 35.28 33.19
N ALA A 99 -30.31 36.17 33.13
CA ALA A 99 -31.10 36.36 31.92
C ALA A 99 -30.25 36.93 30.75
N ASN A 100 -30.33 36.29 29.59
CA ASN A 100 -29.86 36.80 28.29
C ASN A 100 -28.34 37.05 28.10
N GLY A 101 -27.48 36.40 28.90
CA GLY A 101 -26.04 36.27 28.61
C GLY A 101 -25.70 34.93 27.93
N ILE A 102 -24.51 34.83 27.32
CA ILE A 102 -23.98 33.52 26.88
C ILE A 102 -23.69 32.66 28.14
N GLY A 103 -23.23 33.30 29.22
CA GLY A 103 -23.07 32.69 30.55
C GLY A 103 -24.37 32.68 31.37
N SER A 104 -25.36 31.85 31.01
CA SER A 104 -26.68 31.80 31.68
C SER A 104 -26.64 31.35 33.16
N LYS A 105 -25.76 30.41 33.49
CA LYS A 105 -25.44 29.99 34.87
C LYS A 105 -24.13 30.68 35.28
N ASN A 106 -24.10 31.40 36.40
CA ASN A 106 -22.92 32.13 36.90
C ASN A 106 -21.75 31.22 37.37
N PHE A 107 -21.79 29.93 37.05
CA PHE A 107 -20.85 28.89 37.46
C PHE A 107 -19.42 29.10 36.92
N GLY A 108 -19.27 29.58 35.68
CA GLY A 108 -17.97 29.62 34.99
C GLY A 108 -16.85 30.38 35.72
N LEU A 109 -17.20 31.38 36.55
CA LEU A 109 -16.24 32.09 37.40
C LEU A 109 -15.54 31.16 38.42
N ARG A 110 -16.25 30.13 38.92
CA ARG A 110 -15.76 29.22 39.96
C ARG A 110 -14.77 28.18 39.44
N SER A 111 -14.61 28.07 38.12
CA SER A 111 -13.51 27.30 37.52
C SER A 111 -12.13 27.85 37.91
N LEU A 112 -12.04 29.13 38.33
CA LEU A 112 -10.83 29.70 38.93
C LEU A 112 -10.34 28.98 40.20
N PHE A 113 -11.19 28.20 40.88
CA PHE A 113 -10.73 27.34 41.97
C PHE A 113 -9.75 26.24 41.52
N LEU A 114 -9.53 26.07 40.21
CA LEU A 114 -8.44 25.25 39.68
C LEU A 114 -7.07 25.79 40.14
N PHE A 115 -6.89 27.11 40.21
CA PHE A 115 -5.61 27.76 40.52
C PHE A 115 -5.39 28.02 42.02
N GLY A 116 -6.47 28.19 42.80
CA GLY A 116 -6.40 28.61 44.20
C GLY A 116 -7.69 28.33 44.97
N ASP A 117 -7.68 28.52 46.28
CA ASP A 117 -8.82 28.21 47.14
C ASP A 117 -9.70 29.42 47.48
N ARG A 118 -9.29 30.61 47.05
CA ARG A 118 -10.02 31.87 47.24
C ARG A 118 -10.07 32.67 45.95
N ILE A 119 -11.23 33.23 45.65
CA ILE A 119 -11.46 34.15 44.53
C ILE A 119 -11.91 35.49 45.12
N HIS A 120 -11.01 36.46 45.08
CA HIS A 120 -11.26 37.85 45.44
C HIS A 120 -11.83 38.58 44.22
N ILE A 121 -12.91 39.34 44.39
CA ILE A 121 -13.66 39.96 43.27
C ILE A 121 -13.92 41.42 43.60
N MET A 122 -13.41 42.35 42.77
CA MET A 122 -13.56 43.80 42.93
C MET A 122 -14.18 44.45 41.68
N SER A 123 -15.13 45.37 41.85
CA SER A 123 -15.73 46.13 40.75
C SER A 123 -16.55 47.31 41.28
N GLY A 124 -16.40 48.50 40.69
CA GLY A 124 -17.37 49.59 40.82
C GLY A 124 -17.60 50.11 42.26
N GLY A 125 -16.59 50.00 43.13
CA GLY A 125 -16.64 50.42 44.53
C GLY A 125 -16.94 49.29 45.53
N LEU A 126 -17.05 48.04 45.07
CA LEU A 126 -17.46 46.88 45.88
C LEU A 126 -16.48 45.69 45.75
N TYR A 127 -16.44 44.86 46.79
CA TYR A 127 -15.56 43.69 46.93
C TYR A 127 -16.28 42.47 47.54
N THR A 128 -15.94 41.26 47.12
CA THR A 128 -16.34 40.02 47.83
C THR A 128 -15.29 38.91 47.69
N ILE A 129 -15.42 37.86 48.51
CA ILE A 129 -14.59 36.66 48.50
C ILE A 129 -15.49 35.43 48.30
N LEU A 130 -15.05 34.53 47.41
CA LEU A 130 -15.51 33.14 47.37
C LEU A 130 -14.37 32.26 47.91
N ASP A 131 -14.60 31.53 49.00
CA ASP A 131 -13.67 30.57 49.59
C ASP A 131 -14.21 29.15 49.36
N ARG A 132 -13.38 28.24 48.84
CA ARG A 132 -13.81 26.89 48.41
C ARG A 132 -14.36 26.04 49.56
N SER A 133 -13.86 26.22 50.79
CA SER A 133 -14.29 25.43 51.96
C SER A 133 -15.21 26.21 52.89
N LYS A 134 -15.05 27.53 53.02
CA LYS A 134 -15.86 28.36 53.92
C LYS A 134 -17.10 28.96 53.26
N GLY A 135 -17.06 29.27 51.97
CA GLY A 135 -18.22 29.67 51.18
C GLY A 135 -18.14 31.11 50.66
N ALA A 136 -19.30 31.76 50.53
CA ALA A 136 -19.40 33.13 50.02
C ALA A 136 -19.80 34.10 51.15
N LEU A 137 -19.39 35.37 51.01
CA LEU A 137 -19.92 36.45 51.87
C LEU A 137 -21.37 36.75 51.50
N ALA A 138 -22.23 36.92 52.51
CA ALA A 138 -23.66 37.17 52.32
C ALA A 138 -23.95 38.50 51.59
N ALA A 139 -23.07 39.50 51.71
CA ALA A 139 -23.11 40.77 51.02
C ALA A 139 -21.69 41.23 50.63
N PRO A 140 -21.51 42.01 49.55
CA PRO A 140 -20.22 42.60 49.22
C PRO A 140 -19.85 43.73 50.19
N LEU A 141 -18.56 43.86 50.45
CA LEU A 141 -17.94 44.91 51.26
C LEU A 141 -17.59 46.14 50.39
N ALA A 142 -17.37 47.29 51.01
CA ALA A 142 -16.92 48.49 50.31
C ALA A 142 -15.44 48.37 49.88
N HIS A 143 -15.12 48.78 48.66
CA HIS A 143 -13.76 48.84 48.12
C HIS A 143 -13.62 50.05 47.17
N PRO A 144 -13.48 51.28 47.72
CA PRO A 144 -13.60 52.53 46.97
C PRO A 144 -12.70 52.62 45.73
N GLU A 145 -11.48 52.11 45.80
CA GLU A 145 -10.50 52.14 44.68
C GLU A 145 -11.02 51.48 43.40
N SER A 146 -11.87 50.44 43.54
CA SER A 146 -12.43 49.71 42.40
C SER A 146 -13.48 50.49 41.62
N GLN A 147 -13.89 51.67 42.11
CA GLN A 147 -14.74 52.62 41.40
C GLN A 147 -14.00 53.31 40.24
N ALA A 148 -12.66 53.40 40.30
CA ALA A 148 -11.82 53.95 39.25
C ALA A 148 -11.39 52.91 38.19
N TRP A 149 -11.71 51.62 38.40
CA TRP A 149 -11.30 50.54 37.51
C TRP A 149 -12.41 50.21 36.49
N PRO A 150 -12.08 49.99 35.20
CA PRO A 150 -13.03 49.44 34.24
C PRO A 150 -13.35 47.97 34.57
N GLY A 151 -14.52 47.50 34.14
CA GLY A 151 -14.91 46.10 34.25
C GLY A 151 -14.91 45.55 35.68
N ALA A 152 -14.29 44.39 35.84
CA ALA A 152 -14.08 43.73 37.11
C ALA A 152 -12.62 43.24 37.21
N THR A 153 -12.10 43.21 38.43
CA THR A 153 -10.80 42.63 38.77
C THR A 153 -10.99 41.41 39.66
N LEU A 154 -10.30 40.32 39.35
CA LEU A 154 -10.30 39.07 40.09
C LEU A 154 -8.88 38.77 40.56
N VAL A 155 -8.71 38.31 41.80
CA VAL A 155 -7.42 37.85 42.34
C VAL A 155 -7.58 36.47 42.96
N VAL A 156 -6.72 35.53 42.59
CA VAL A 156 -6.77 34.13 43.01
C VAL A 156 -5.40 33.70 43.50
N PRO A 157 -5.12 33.76 44.81
CA PRO A 157 -3.88 33.29 45.40
C PRO A 157 -3.65 31.80 45.11
N TYR A 158 -2.43 31.42 44.73
CA TYR A 158 -2.13 30.05 44.35
C TYR A 158 -2.28 29.07 45.51
N ARG A 159 -2.85 27.91 45.22
CA ARG A 159 -2.84 26.77 46.15
C ARG A 159 -1.40 26.27 46.32
N GLN A 160 -0.93 26.22 47.57
CA GLN A 160 0.46 25.87 47.92
C GLN A 160 0.66 24.38 48.23
N VAL A 161 -0.41 23.66 48.56
CA VAL A 161 -0.38 22.24 48.96
C VAL A 161 -1.52 21.50 48.25
N ASP A 162 -1.27 20.27 47.81
CA ASP A 162 -2.31 19.41 47.23
C ASP A 162 -3.46 19.18 48.23
N ASP A 163 -4.71 19.43 47.81
CA ASP A 163 -5.91 19.11 48.59
C ASP A 163 -6.77 18.09 47.84
N GLY A 164 -6.63 16.82 48.25
CA GLY A 164 -7.28 15.68 47.61
C GLY A 164 -6.91 15.56 46.14
N ALA A 165 -7.88 15.85 45.27
CA ALA A 165 -7.70 15.81 43.81
C ALA A 165 -7.48 17.18 43.16
N LEU A 166 -7.45 18.28 43.94
CA LEU A 166 -7.09 19.61 43.47
C LEU A 166 -5.69 19.98 43.95
N LEU A 167 -4.76 20.03 43.00
CA LEU A 167 -3.34 20.02 43.28
C LEU A 167 -2.78 21.47 43.39
N ALA A 168 -1.61 21.62 43.99
CA ALA A 168 -0.90 22.90 44.17
C ALA A 168 -0.50 23.51 42.81
N PHE A 169 -0.68 24.82 42.64
CA PHE A 169 -0.45 25.51 41.36
C PHE A 169 0.98 26.06 41.25
N ASP A 170 1.93 25.13 41.13
CA ASP A 170 3.36 25.37 40.95
C ASP A 170 3.72 25.88 39.53
N GLU A 171 5.00 26.20 39.32
CA GLU A 171 5.55 26.64 38.02
C GLU A 171 5.38 25.59 36.90
N ARG A 172 5.43 24.30 37.24
CA ARG A 172 5.28 23.21 36.27
C ARG A 172 3.85 23.16 35.74
N ARG A 173 2.84 23.26 36.61
CA ARG A 173 1.43 23.37 36.22
C ARG A 173 1.15 24.64 35.45
N GLU A 174 1.82 25.75 35.79
CA GLU A 174 1.68 26.98 35.03
C GLU A 174 2.22 26.81 33.61
N ALA A 175 3.35 26.12 33.42
CA ALA A 175 3.89 25.81 32.08
C ALA A 175 2.94 24.89 31.27
N GLU A 176 2.40 23.84 31.91
CA GLU A 176 1.38 22.95 31.30
C GLU A 176 0.10 23.73 30.93
N ALA A 177 -0.35 24.66 31.79
CA ALA A 177 -1.50 25.52 31.56
C ALA A 177 -1.26 26.48 30.38
N LEU A 178 -0.13 27.20 30.37
CA LEU A 178 0.26 28.12 29.29
C LEU A 178 0.30 27.41 27.94
N LYS A 179 0.92 26.22 27.86
CA LYS A 179 0.98 25.41 26.65
C LYS A 179 -0.41 25.02 26.13
N THR A 180 -1.30 24.58 27.03
CA THR A 180 -2.68 24.21 26.69
C THR A 180 -3.46 25.42 26.16
N ILE A 181 -3.34 26.56 26.86
CA ILE A 181 -3.99 27.82 26.47
C ILE A 181 -3.49 28.32 25.10
N ALA A 182 -2.18 28.26 24.86
CA ALA A 182 -1.56 28.67 23.59
C ALA A 182 -2.11 27.89 22.38
N GLY A 183 -2.29 26.57 22.53
CA GLY A 183 -2.82 25.70 21.47
C GLY A 183 -4.32 25.90 21.20
N GLU A 184 -5.14 26.09 22.23
CA GLU A 184 -6.61 26.01 22.10
C GLU A 184 -7.35 27.36 21.99
N LEU A 185 -6.77 28.47 22.47
CA LEU A 185 -7.52 29.71 22.62
C LEU A 185 -7.76 30.46 21.29
N ALA A 186 -6.78 30.50 20.38
CA ALA A 186 -6.94 31.25 19.13
C ALA A 186 -8.09 30.72 18.21
N PRO A 187 -8.25 29.39 18.04
CA PRO A 187 -9.41 28.81 17.34
C PRO A 187 -10.78 29.15 17.94
N THR A 188 -10.90 29.23 19.27
CA THR A 188 -12.20 29.33 19.95
C THR A 188 -12.75 30.75 19.98
N LEU A 189 -11.87 31.76 20.05
CA LEU A 189 -12.26 33.17 20.22
C LEU A 189 -12.51 33.93 18.91
N ILE A 190 -12.02 33.42 17.77
CA ILE A 190 -11.95 34.17 16.50
C ILE A 190 -13.27 34.82 16.06
N LYS A 191 -14.43 34.24 16.40
CA LYS A 191 -15.75 34.76 16.06
C LYS A 191 -16.18 36.00 16.85
N LEU A 192 -15.61 36.23 18.04
CA LEU A 192 -15.91 37.38 18.91
C LEU A 192 -15.41 38.71 18.32
N ALA A 193 -14.59 38.66 17.26
CA ALA A 193 -14.24 39.81 16.45
C ALA A 193 -15.36 40.12 15.43
N HIS A 194 -15.82 41.38 15.43
CA HIS A 194 -16.88 41.85 14.52
C HIS A 194 -16.48 43.11 13.73
N PRO A 195 -16.96 43.25 12.47
CA PRO A 195 -16.91 44.52 11.76
C PRO A 195 -17.96 45.49 12.35
N GLY A 196 -17.52 46.62 12.92
CA GLY A 196 -18.40 47.69 13.40
C GLY A 196 -18.25 48.05 14.89
N ARG A 197 -19.23 48.81 15.41
CA ARG A 197 -19.28 49.40 16.77
C ARG A 197 -20.04 48.54 17.80
N GLY A 198 -20.25 47.25 17.55
CA GLY A 198 -20.92 46.32 18.48
C GLY A 198 -19.97 45.69 19.51
N LYS A 199 -20.46 44.70 20.27
CA LYS A 199 -19.61 43.82 21.10
C LYS A 199 -18.49 43.24 20.24
N ASN A 200 -17.24 43.41 20.66
CA ASN A 200 -16.08 43.16 19.80
C ASN A 200 -14.82 43.01 20.65
N LEU A 201 -14.58 41.80 21.16
CA LEU A 201 -13.33 41.50 21.85
C LEU A 201 -12.20 41.54 20.81
N ARG A 202 -11.17 42.36 21.04
CA ARG A 202 -10.06 42.57 20.10
C ARG A 202 -8.75 42.00 20.59
N ALA A 203 -8.56 41.89 21.90
CA ALA A 203 -7.36 41.30 22.47
C ALA A 203 -7.65 40.46 23.72
N VAL A 204 -6.82 39.44 23.90
CA VAL A 204 -6.60 38.78 25.19
C VAL A 204 -5.09 38.82 25.43
N VAL A 205 -4.68 39.23 26.62
CA VAL A 205 -3.28 39.31 27.04
C VAL A 205 -3.11 38.41 28.26
N LEU A 206 -2.17 37.49 28.20
CA LEU A 206 -1.80 36.62 29.30
C LEU A 206 -0.29 36.80 29.58
N ARG A 207 0.07 37.14 30.80
CA ARG A 207 1.46 37.23 31.26
C ARG A 207 1.75 36.19 32.34
N SER A 208 2.97 35.67 32.35
CA SER A 208 3.53 34.88 33.44
C SER A 208 4.77 35.57 33.98
N ALA A 209 4.72 35.98 35.24
CA ALA A 209 5.87 36.54 35.95
C ALA A 209 6.86 35.43 36.34
N ARG A 210 6.38 34.26 36.77
CA ARG A 210 7.23 33.12 37.17
C ARG A 210 8.03 32.54 36.02
N LEU A 211 7.41 32.39 34.84
CA LEU A 211 8.03 31.77 33.67
C LEU A 211 8.57 32.79 32.66
N GLY A 212 8.23 34.08 32.80
CA GLY A 212 8.72 35.15 31.92
C GLY A 212 8.10 35.17 30.51
N HIS A 213 6.87 34.69 30.35
CA HIS A 213 6.15 34.67 29.06
C HIS A 213 5.07 35.77 28.96
N GLU A 214 4.87 36.36 27.78
CA GLU A 214 3.64 37.10 27.40
C GLU A 214 3.03 36.48 26.14
N LEU A 215 1.77 36.04 26.24
CA LEU A 215 0.93 35.59 25.14
C LEU A 215 -0.15 36.64 24.86
N ARG A 216 -0.13 37.23 23.67
CA ARG A 216 -1.10 38.24 23.26
C ARG A 216 -1.82 37.86 21.99
N TRP A 217 -3.06 37.41 22.14
CA TRP A 217 -3.96 37.20 21.01
C TRP A 217 -4.55 38.54 20.59
N ARG A 218 -4.40 38.92 19.32
CA ARG A 218 -5.08 40.06 18.69
C ARG A 218 -5.97 39.56 17.58
N GLN A 219 -7.23 39.98 17.56
CA GLN A 219 -8.19 39.60 16.53
C GLN A 219 -8.83 40.79 15.85
N SER A 220 -9.13 40.60 14.57
CA SER A 220 -9.72 41.61 13.69
C SER A 220 -10.72 40.97 12.74
N ALA A 221 -11.76 41.72 12.38
CA ALA A 221 -12.78 41.30 11.42
C ALA A 221 -13.06 42.44 10.45
N ARG A 222 -13.16 42.12 9.16
CA ARG A 222 -13.48 43.05 8.07
C ARG A 222 -14.52 42.42 7.14
N ALA A 223 -15.33 43.26 6.48
CA ALA A 223 -16.15 42.78 5.37
C ALA A 223 -15.22 42.21 4.27
N GLY A 224 -15.61 41.09 3.69
CA GLY A 224 -14.89 40.45 2.59
C GLY A 224 -15.12 41.18 1.26
N SER A 225 -14.12 41.18 0.39
CA SER A 225 -14.22 41.70 -0.99
C SER A 225 -15.29 40.98 -1.81
N SER A 226 -15.63 39.74 -1.44
CA SER A 226 -16.60 38.89 -2.15
C SER A 226 -18.07 39.27 -1.91
N GLY A 227 -18.38 40.20 -0.99
CA GLY A 227 -19.72 40.77 -0.79
C GLY A 227 -20.07 41.06 0.69
N PRO A 228 -21.19 41.76 0.95
CA PRO A 228 -21.56 42.23 2.30
C PRO A 228 -21.86 41.10 3.31
N ASN A 229 -22.17 39.90 2.83
CA ASN A 229 -22.44 38.72 3.65
C ASN A 229 -21.20 37.85 3.90
N VAL A 230 -20.00 38.32 3.53
CA VAL A 230 -18.74 37.64 3.80
C VAL A 230 -17.95 38.42 4.85
N ILE A 231 -17.48 37.75 5.89
CA ILE A 231 -16.61 38.35 6.91
C ILE A 231 -15.27 37.61 6.90
N ARG A 232 -14.18 38.35 6.64
CA ARG A 232 -12.83 37.86 6.84
C ARG A 232 -12.39 38.19 8.27
N ARG A 233 -12.06 37.16 9.04
CA ARG A 233 -11.51 37.28 10.39
C ARG A 233 -10.07 36.81 10.42
N THR A 234 -9.24 37.47 11.21
CA THR A 234 -7.85 37.09 11.45
C THR A 234 -7.57 37.22 12.94
N ALA A 235 -7.18 36.11 13.56
CA ALA A 235 -6.58 36.07 14.90
C ALA A 235 -5.07 35.88 14.76
N ARG A 236 -4.28 36.61 15.54
CA ARG A 236 -2.82 36.49 15.60
C ARG A 236 -2.39 36.29 17.04
N LEU A 237 -1.52 35.33 17.29
CA LEU A 237 -0.80 35.19 18.56
C LEU A 237 0.54 35.94 18.43
N GLN A 238 0.82 36.81 19.40
CA GLN A 238 2.15 37.38 19.63
C GLN A 238 2.69 36.75 20.92
N GLU A 239 3.71 35.91 20.80
CA GLU A 239 4.41 35.27 21.91
C GLU A 239 5.73 36.02 22.18
N HIS A 240 6.01 36.30 23.45
CA HIS A 240 7.30 36.80 23.93
C HIS A 240 7.77 35.90 25.07
N GLY A 241 9.00 35.38 24.97
CA GLY A 241 9.55 34.36 25.87
C GLY A 241 10.11 33.17 25.07
N PRO A 242 10.51 32.08 25.74
CA PRO A 242 10.72 30.78 25.09
C PRO A 242 9.46 30.35 24.32
N SER A 243 9.61 29.60 23.22
CA SER A 243 8.42 29.14 22.48
C SER A 243 7.74 27.95 23.16
N LEU A 244 6.42 28.01 23.34
CA LEU A 244 5.61 26.95 23.95
C LEU A 244 5.23 25.81 22.99
N GLY A 245 5.63 25.87 21.71
CA GLY A 245 5.39 24.82 20.71
C GLY A 245 4.35 25.18 19.64
N ASP A 246 3.61 24.18 19.14
CA ASP A 246 2.79 24.17 17.90
C ASP A 246 1.62 25.20 17.77
N ALA A 247 1.58 26.27 18.57
CA ALA A 247 0.56 27.30 18.51
C ALA A 247 0.58 28.04 17.14
N LEU A 248 -0.59 28.19 16.52
CA LEU A 248 -0.71 28.87 15.22
C LEU A 248 -0.56 30.39 15.37
N GLU A 249 0.60 30.93 15.00
CA GLU A 249 0.90 32.38 14.99
C GLU A 249 -0.20 33.26 14.36
N THR A 250 -0.87 32.76 13.31
CA THR A 250 -1.97 33.48 12.64
C THR A 250 -2.98 32.51 12.03
N ILE A 251 -4.25 32.68 12.40
CA ILE A 251 -5.40 32.01 11.82
C ILE A 251 -6.19 33.01 10.98
N THR A 252 -6.55 32.67 9.75
CA THR A 252 -7.47 33.45 8.92
C THR A 252 -8.67 32.61 8.51
N GLU A 253 -9.87 33.08 8.83
CA GLU A 253 -11.15 32.48 8.45
C GLU A 253 -11.95 33.42 7.55
N MET A 254 -12.60 32.83 6.55
CA MET A 254 -13.62 33.49 5.73
C MET A 254 -14.98 32.88 6.06
N GLU A 255 -15.88 33.69 6.59
CA GLU A 255 -17.24 33.29 6.96
C GLU A 255 -18.26 33.85 5.98
N TYR A 256 -18.99 32.97 5.32
CA TYR A 256 -20.16 33.28 4.50
C TYR A 256 -21.38 33.22 5.42
N GLN A 257 -22.21 34.26 5.41
CA GLN A 257 -23.38 34.37 6.27
C GLN A 257 -24.69 34.23 5.49
N HIS A 258 -25.65 33.54 6.10
CA HIS A 258 -27.02 33.39 5.64
C HIS A 258 -27.99 33.78 6.75
N VAL A 259 -29.17 34.25 6.39
CA VAL A 259 -30.23 34.64 7.35
C VAL A 259 -31.44 33.76 7.08
N LEU A 260 -31.90 33.09 8.13
CA LEU A 260 -32.96 32.09 8.10
C LEU A 260 -34.16 32.54 8.93
N MET A 261 -35.34 32.12 8.52
CA MET A 261 -36.55 32.16 9.35
C MET A 261 -36.75 30.78 9.97
N PRO A 262 -36.79 30.63 11.31
CA PRO A 262 -37.14 29.37 11.92
C PRO A 262 -38.60 28.97 11.61
N PRO A 263 -38.90 27.68 11.36
CA PRO A 263 -40.24 27.19 11.12
C PRO A 263 -41.27 27.62 12.19
N ALA A 264 -42.53 27.76 11.78
CA ALA A 264 -43.63 27.92 12.72
C ALA A 264 -43.81 26.63 13.53
N GLY A 265 -44.08 26.75 14.84
CA GLY A 265 -44.23 25.61 15.76
C GLY A 265 -42.92 25.08 16.37
N LEU A 266 -41.76 25.30 15.75
CA LEU A 266 -40.47 24.84 16.29
C LEU A 266 -40.15 25.55 17.61
N ARG A 267 -39.88 24.77 18.68
CA ARG A 267 -39.51 25.30 20.01
C ARG A 267 -38.21 26.10 19.90
N LYS A 268 -38.28 27.40 20.16
CA LYS A 268 -37.11 28.30 20.06
C LYS A 268 -36.37 28.36 21.40
N PRO A 269 -35.06 28.04 21.46
CA PRO A 269 -34.24 28.29 22.63
C PRO A 269 -33.97 29.79 22.81
N ASN A 270 -33.30 30.17 23.91
CA ASN A 270 -32.86 31.55 24.10
C ASN A 270 -31.67 31.89 23.17
N VAL A 271 -31.99 32.39 21.98
CA VAL A 271 -31.00 32.77 20.95
C VAL A 271 -30.11 33.93 21.44
N PRO A 272 -28.78 33.83 21.40
CA PRO A 272 -27.88 34.92 21.78
C PRO A 272 -27.98 36.12 20.83
N GLY A 273 -27.72 37.33 21.33
CA GLY A 273 -27.77 38.56 20.53
C GLY A 273 -26.87 38.55 19.28
N TYR A 274 -25.78 37.78 19.29
CA TYR A 274 -24.90 37.54 18.13
C TYR A 274 -25.65 36.98 16.90
N PHE A 275 -26.60 36.07 17.14
CA PHE A 275 -27.32 35.35 16.09
C PHE A 275 -28.68 35.98 15.75
N ARG A 276 -29.22 36.86 16.59
CA ARG A 276 -30.52 37.50 16.33
C ARG A 276 -30.45 38.46 15.13
N VAL A 277 -31.50 38.44 14.32
CA VAL A 277 -31.76 39.40 13.23
C VAL A 277 -33.21 39.91 13.39
N PRO A 278 -33.51 41.20 13.13
CA PRO A 278 -34.85 41.74 13.27
C PRO A 278 -35.93 40.92 12.53
N GLY A 279 -37.12 40.82 13.13
CA GLY A 279 -38.24 40.02 12.62
C GLY A 279 -38.18 38.53 12.98
N GLY A 280 -37.57 38.15 14.12
CA GLY A 280 -37.54 36.76 14.60
C GLY A 280 -36.62 35.81 13.81
N ARG A 281 -35.78 36.37 12.92
CA ARG A 281 -34.84 35.64 12.07
C ARG A 281 -33.53 35.36 12.81
N VAL A 282 -32.82 34.34 12.36
CA VAL A 282 -31.51 33.95 12.89
C VAL A 282 -30.43 34.00 11.80
N ARG A 283 -29.22 34.36 12.21
CA ARG A 283 -28.01 34.31 11.37
C ARG A 283 -27.36 32.94 11.51
N LEU A 284 -26.90 32.41 10.39
CA LEU A 284 -26.09 31.20 10.27
C LEU A 284 -24.83 31.55 9.46
N GLY A 285 -23.69 30.93 9.79
CA GLY A 285 -22.42 31.14 9.10
C GLY A 285 -21.72 29.83 8.79
N VAL A 286 -21.22 29.69 7.56
CA VAL A 286 -20.29 28.62 7.16
C VAL A 286 -18.94 29.28 6.92
N SER A 287 -17.88 28.73 7.50
CA SER A 287 -16.57 29.39 7.50
C SER A 287 -15.42 28.44 7.21
N VAL A 288 -14.56 28.85 6.27
CA VAL A 288 -13.38 28.09 5.84
C VAL A 288 -12.10 28.73 6.36
N ARG A 289 -11.14 27.91 6.78
CA ARG A 289 -9.79 28.37 7.12
C ARG A 289 -8.95 28.49 5.87
N THR A 290 -8.13 29.54 5.82
CA THR A 290 -7.21 29.78 4.70
C THR A 290 -5.77 29.91 5.18
N ARG A 291 -4.86 29.21 4.49
CA ARG A 291 -3.42 29.23 4.73
C ARG A 291 -2.71 29.53 3.41
N ARG A 292 -1.93 30.62 3.38
CA ARG A 292 -1.24 31.12 2.16
C ARG A 292 -2.17 31.27 0.93
N GLY A 293 -3.42 31.67 1.16
CA GLY A 293 -4.41 31.89 0.09
C GLY A 293 -5.14 30.64 -0.41
N ARG A 294 -4.89 29.46 0.16
CA ARG A 294 -5.59 28.19 -0.15
C ARG A 294 -6.40 27.72 1.06
N LEU A 295 -7.32 26.78 0.85
CA LEU A 295 -8.08 26.14 1.93
C LEU A 295 -7.16 25.29 2.80
N ASP A 296 -7.32 25.37 4.13
CA ASP A 296 -6.58 24.51 5.05
C ASP A 296 -7.35 23.20 5.30
N LEU A 297 -7.15 22.23 4.41
CA LEU A 297 -7.78 20.91 4.47
C LEU A 297 -7.24 20.00 5.60
N ARG A 298 -6.26 20.46 6.39
CA ARG A 298 -5.60 19.64 7.43
C ARG A 298 -6.32 19.65 8.77
N THR A 299 -7.30 20.53 8.95
CA THR A 299 -7.97 20.75 10.24
C THR A 299 -9.47 20.68 10.08
N SER A 300 -10.08 19.71 10.75
CA SER A 300 -11.54 19.61 10.87
C SER A 300 -12.10 20.87 11.56
N GLY A 301 -13.17 21.42 11.02
CA GLY A 301 -13.86 22.59 11.55
C GLY A 301 -14.62 22.27 12.82
N ILE A 302 -15.04 23.32 13.51
CA ILE A 302 -15.77 23.24 14.78
C ILE A 302 -17.09 23.99 14.71
N PHE A 303 -17.95 23.76 15.70
CA PHE A 303 -19.18 24.52 15.86
C PHE A 303 -18.97 25.74 16.78
N TYR A 304 -19.66 26.85 16.50
CA TYR A 304 -19.50 28.12 17.22
C TYR A 304 -20.83 28.67 17.76
N TYR A 305 -20.90 28.92 19.07
CA TYR A 305 -22.05 29.56 19.74
C TYR A 305 -21.62 30.59 20.81
N PRO A 306 -21.44 31.86 20.44
CA PRO A 306 -20.55 32.25 19.35
C PRO A 306 -19.08 31.82 19.58
N ILE A 307 -18.72 31.34 20.78
CA ILE A 307 -17.40 30.75 21.08
C ILE A 307 -17.34 29.33 20.50
N GLY A 308 -16.14 28.89 20.11
CA GLY A 308 -15.92 27.56 19.54
C GLY A 308 -16.04 26.43 20.57
N ALA A 309 -16.86 25.43 20.26
CA ALA A 309 -17.00 24.19 21.02
C ALA A 309 -15.86 23.22 20.64
N THR A 310 -14.77 23.20 21.43
CA THR A 310 -13.53 22.47 21.10
C THR A 310 -13.71 20.96 20.96
N ARG A 311 -14.68 20.38 21.69
CA ARG A 311 -15.04 18.95 21.63
C ARG A 311 -16.16 18.66 20.65
N SER A 312 -16.54 19.62 19.78
CA SER A 312 -17.52 19.40 18.71
C SER A 312 -16.98 19.78 17.33
N ARG A 313 -16.77 18.75 16.50
CA ARG A 313 -16.15 18.85 15.17
C ARG A 313 -17.19 18.60 14.08
N THR A 314 -17.12 19.37 13.00
CA THR A 314 -18.02 19.22 11.84
C THR A 314 -17.70 17.96 11.03
N GLY A 315 -16.46 17.48 11.08
CA GLY A 315 -15.95 16.41 10.21
C GLY A 315 -15.41 16.92 8.87
N PHE A 316 -15.46 18.23 8.62
CA PHE A 316 -15.16 18.84 7.32
C PHE A 316 -14.19 20.00 7.49
N ALA A 317 -13.49 20.43 6.43
CA ALA A 317 -12.54 21.55 6.52
C ALA A 317 -13.20 22.94 6.62
N PHE A 318 -14.46 22.99 7.09
CA PHE A 318 -15.21 24.19 7.37
C PHE A 318 -15.93 24.08 8.72
N SER A 319 -16.05 25.22 9.39
CA SER A 319 -16.70 25.42 10.69
C SER A 319 -18.06 26.07 10.52
N ILE A 320 -19.01 25.75 11.41
CA ILE A 320 -20.39 26.27 11.37
C ILE A 320 -20.63 27.17 12.59
N SER A 321 -21.23 28.34 12.39
CA SER A 321 -21.66 29.26 13.44
C SER A 321 -23.17 29.47 13.36
N ALA A 322 -23.91 28.98 14.36
CA ALA A 322 -25.36 29.07 14.41
C ALA A 322 -25.82 29.06 15.89
N PRO A 323 -27.08 29.46 16.19
CA PRO A 323 -27.58 29.51 17.57
C PRO A 323 -27.94 28.11 18.13
N PHE A 324 -27.00 27.17 18.14
CA PHE A 324 -27.19 25.80 18.66
C PHE A 324 -27.48 25.75 20.17
N GLU A 325 -28.24 24.74 20.59
CA GLU A 325 -28.31 24.32 21.99
C GLU A 325 -27.05 23.51 22.33
N MET A 326 -26.41 23.85 23.46
CA MET A 326 -25.13 23.30 23.91
C MET A 326 -25.30 22.50 25.22
N THR A 327 -24.39 21.55 25.46
CA THR A 327 -24.26 20.82 26.74
C THR A 327 -23.95 21.76 27.90
N GLU A 328 -24.06 21.26 29.14
CA GLU A 328 -23.84 22.07 30.35
C GLU A 328 -22.44 22.68 30.45
N ASP A 329 -21.40 21.96 30.00
CA ASP A 329 -20.00 22.39 29.93
C ASP A 329 -19.67 23.24 28.67
N ARG A 330 -20.65 23.38 27.77
CA ARG A 330 -20.57 24.06 26.46
C ARG A 330 -19.42 23.59 25.57
N SER A 331 -18.87 22.41 25.82
CA SER A 331 -17.83 21.82 24.97
C SER A 331 -18.43 21.08 23.78
N GLN A 332 -19.71 20.72 23.86
CA GLN A 332 -20.46 19.96 22.87
C GLN A 332 -21.86 20.52 22.58
N LEU A 333 -22.43 20.15 21.44
CA LEU A 333 -23.84 20.40 21.12
C LEU A 333 -24.74 19.40 21.85
N VAL A 334 -25.97 19.80 22.17
CA VAL A 334 -27.02 18.84 22.52
C VAL A 334 -27.28 17.94 21.31
N ASP A 335 -27.33 16.63 21.53
CA ASP A 335 -27.57 15.63 20.48
C ASP A 335 -28.81 16.00 19.65
N PRO A 336 -28.74 16.04 18.30
CA PRO A 336 -29.88 16.36 17.44
C PRO A 336 -31.12 15.48 17.65
N GLN A 337 -30.96 14.24 18.14
CA GLN A 337 -32.10 13.37 18.51
C GLN A 337 -32.92 13.94 19.68
N ASN A 338 -32.28 14.76 20.53
CA ASN A 338 -32.86 15.41 21.71
C ASN A 338 -33.14 16.92 21.48
N SER A 339 -32.85 17.45 20.29
CA SER A 339 -33.07 18.86 19.94
C SER A 339 -33.47 19.03 18.47
N GLU A 340 -34.78 19.17 18.23
CA GLU A 340 -35.34 19.52 16.92
C GLU A 340 -34.75 20.82 16.36
N TRP A 341 -34.37 21.75 17.25
CA TRP A 341 -33.73 23.01 16.88
C TRP A 341 -32.32 22.81 16.33
N ASN A 342 -31.50 21.96 16.96
CA ASN A 342 -30.19 21.59 16.44
C ASN A 342 -30.31 20.79 15.15
N ALA A 343 -31.22 19.82 15.07
CA ALA A 343 -31.49 19.05 13.85
C ALA A 343 -31.83 19.98 12.67
N TRP A 344 -32.76 20.92 12.86
CA TRP A 344 -33.09 21.93 11.85
C TRP A 344 -31.89 22.80 11.46
N LEU A 345 -31.14 23.34 12.43
CA LEU A 345 -29.96 24.17 12.15
C LEU A 345 -28.88 23.42 11.38
N LEU A 346 -28.64 22.15 11.69
CA LEU A 346 -27.66 21.32 10.99
C LEU A 346 -28.08 21.07 9.54
N GLN A 347 -29.36 20.77 9.30
CA GLN A 347 -29.90 20.63 7.94
C GLN A 347 -29.72 21.91 7.12
N GLN A 348 -30.08 23.06 7.70
CA GLN A 348 -29.90 24.36 7.02
C GLN A 348 -28.41 24.72 6.83
N SER A 349 -27.53 24.26 7.73
CA SER A 349 -26.07 24.41 7.61
C SER A 349 -25.53 23.61 6.43
N ALA A 350 -25.92 22.34 6.31
CA ALA A 350 -25.54 21.45 5.21
C ALA A 350 -26.00 22.01 3.87
N ALA A 351 -27.28 22.37 3.76
CA ALA A 351 -27.86 22.95 2.54
C ALA A 351 -27.15 24.25 2.13
N PHE A 352 -26.82 25.13 3.08
CA PHE A 352 -26.07 26.35 2.77
C PHE A 352 -24.62 26.06 2.37
N ALA A 353 -23.94 25.14 3.06
CA ALA A 353 -22.56 24.77 2.76
C ALA A 353 -22.43 24.17 1.34
N VAL A 354 -23.30 23.23 0.96
CA VAL A 354 -23.32 22.63 -0.39
C VAL A 354 -23.70 23.68 -1.45
N ARG A 355 -24.66 24.58 -1.18
CA ARG A 355 -25.01 25.67 -2.11
C ARG A 355 -23.84 26.62 -2.39
N LEU A 356 -22.95 26.85 -1.41
CA LEU A 356 -21.75 27.68 -1.59
C LEU A 356 -20.73 27.08 -2.58
N LEU A 357 -20.74 25.76 -2.84
CA LEU A 357 -19.80 25.10 -3.76
C LEU A 357 -19.86 25.70 -5.17
N PRO A 358 -20.98 25.64 -5.93
CA PRO A 358 -21.07 26.22 -7.27
C PRO A 358 -21.17 27.75 -7.25
N GLU A 359 -21.77 28.36 -6.22
CA GLU A 359 -21.98 29.82 -6.19
C GLU A 359 -20.69 30.62 -5.96
N ARG A 360 -19.76 30.10 -5.13
CA ARG A 360 -18.61 30.85 -4.63
C ARG A 360 -17.33 30.02 -4.50
N LEU A 361 -17.37 28.92 -3.74
CA LEU A 361 -16.16 28.24 -3.28
C LEU A 361 -15.37 27.62 -4.43
N PHE A 362 -16.04 27.02 -5.43
CA PHE A 362 -15.35 26.47 -6.59
C PHE A 362 -14.66 27.55 -7.45
N ALA A 363 -15.25 28.74 -7.55
CA ALA A 363 -14.64 29.86 -8.28
C ALA A 363 -13.42 30.46 -7.54
N GLU A 364 -13.37 30.34 -6.21
CA GLU A 364 -12.30 30.90 -5.38
C GLU A 364 -11.17 29.87 -5.09
N PHE A 365 -11.50 28.58 -4.96
CA PHE A 365 -10.57 27.53 -4.52
C PHE A 365 -10.50 26.29 -5.44
N GLY A 366 -11.27 26.26 -6.52
CA GLY A 366 -11.29 25.13 -7.47
C GLY A 366 -11.66 23.80 -6.81
N ALA A 367 -10.94 22.73 -7.15
CA ALA A 367 -11.21 21.38 -6.63
C ALA A 367 -11.05 21.26 -5.09
N GLU A 368 -10.24 22.11 -4.45
CA GLU A 368 -10.08 22.09 -2.98
C GLU A 368 -11.40 22.42 -2.26
N ALA A 369 -12.30 23.17 -2.91
CA ALA A 369 -13.62 23.49 -2.39
C ALA A 369 -14.44 22.23 -2.07
N PHE A 370 -14.38 21.19 -2.92
CA PHE A 370 -15.11 19.93 -2.70
C PHE A 370 -14.36 19.00 -1.77
N LEU A 371 -13.02 18.96 -1.83
CA LEU A 371 -12.22 18.16 -0.89
C LEU A 371 -12.42 18.61 0.58
N ALA A 372 -12.81 19.88 0.81
CA ALA A 372 -13.27 20.33 2.12
C ALA A 372 -14.54 19.63 2.64
N PHE A 373 -15.29 18.96 1.76
CA PHE A 373 -16.53 18.21 2.01
C PHE A 373 -16.34 16.68 1.83
N ASP A 374 -15.10 16.17 1.79
CA ASP A 374 -14.85 14.74 1.56
C ASP A 374 -15.50 13.86 2.65
N PRO A 375 -16.41 12.93 2.30
CA PRO A 375 -17.01 12.00 3.26
C PRO A 375 -16.03 11.04 3.95
N GLN A 376 -14.74 11.00 3.58
CA GLN A 376 -13.71 10.32 4.38
C GLN A 376 -13.25 11.14 5.59
N SER A 377 -13.37 12.47 5.55
CA SER A 377 -13.07 13.33 6.71
C SER A 377 -14.18 13.28 7.77
N ALA A 378 -15.39 12.93 7.35
CA ALA A 378 -16.60 12.86 8.16
C ALA A 378 -16.51 11.90 9.35
N ASP A 379 -15.64 10.89 9.31
CA ASP A 379 -15.38 9.97 10.44
C ASP A 379 -14.84 10.72 11.68
N SER A 380 -14.34 11.94 11.51
CA SER A 380 -13.91 12.84 12.60
C SER A 380 -15.02 13.78 13.10
N SER A 381 -16.24 13.68 12.56
CA SER A 381 -17.40 14.45 12.98
C SER A 381 -17.93 13.95 14.32
N THR A 382 -18.28 14.88 15.22
CA THR A 382 -19.00 14.56 16.45
C THR A 382 -20.52 14.63 16.27
N VAL A 383 -20.99 14.94 15.05
CA VAL A 383 -22.41 15.12 14.72
C VAL A 383 -22.72 14.41 13.40
N PRO A 384 -22.92 13.08 13.39
CA PRO A 384 -23.04 12.27 12.17
C PRO A 384 -24.13 12.76 11.20
N VAL A 385 -25.26 13.25 11.73
CA VAL A 385 -26.40 13.82 10.96
C VAL A 385 -25.97 14.93 9.99
N LEU A 386 -24.96 15.75 10.34
CA LEU A 386 -24.42 16.77 9.43
C LEU A 386 -23.76 16.12 8.20
N SER A 387 -22.99 15.06 8.45
CA SER A 387 -22.24 14.34 7.42
C SER A 387 -23.17 13.55 6.50
N GLU A 388 -24.20 12.92 7.06
CA GLU A 388 -25.25 12.21 6.33
C GLU A 388 -26.02 13.17 5.40
N GLU A 389 -26.41 14.35 5.90
CA GLU A 389 -27.12 15.34 5.08
C GLU A 389 -26.22 15.95 4.00
N ILE A 390 -24.92 16.15 4.26
CA ILE A 390 -23.95 16.60 3.25
C ILE A 390 -23.73 15.54 2.17
N ASP A 391 -23.53 14.28 2.53
CA ASP A 391 -23.40 13.17 1.57
C ASP A 391 -24.69 13.06 0.72
N ARG A 392 -25.87 13.09 1.35
CA ARG A 392 -27.17 13.11 0.65
C ARG A 392 -27.28 14.28 -0.33
N LEU A 393 -26.93 15.50 0.07
CA LEU A 393 -26.99 16.69 -0.78
C LEU A 393 -25.97 16.61 -1.92
N LEU A 394 -24.72 16.20 -1.67
CA LEU A 394 -23.71 16.02 -2.72
C LEU A 394 -24.11 14.95 -3.77
N ARG A 395 -24.89 13.94 -3.37
CA ARG A 395 -25.46 12.94 -4.29
C ARG A 395 -26.62 13.46 -5.12
N SER A 396 -27.50 14.27 -4.53
CA SER A 396 -28.81 14.62 -5.11
C SER A 396 -28.88 16.03 -5.74
N GLU A 397 -28.11 17.00 -5.27
CA GLU A 397 -28.15 18.38 -5.75
C GLU A 397 -27.25 18.59 -6.99
N PRO A 398 -27.65 19.46 -7.93
CA PRO A 398 -26.87 19.79 -9.13
C PRO A 398 -25.71 20.75 -8.81
N CYS A 399 -24.79 20.33 -7.93
CA CYS A 399 -23.69 21.14 -7.42
C CYS A 399 -22.34 20.87 -8.09
N TRP A 400 -22.19 19.80 -8.88
CA TRP A 400 -20.89 19.36 -9.43
C TRP A 400 -20.56 20.04 -10.76
N PRO A 401 -19.39 20.69 -10.90
CA PRO A 401 -19.02 21.43 -12.10
C PRO A 401 -18.68 20.49 -13.26
N THR A 402 -19.25 20.77 -14.42
CA THR A 402 -19.05 20.04 -15.67
C THR A 402 -17.99 20.70 -16.56
N GLN A 403 -17.68 20.13 -17.73
CA GLN A 403 -16.85 20.78 -18.76
C GLN A 403 -17.63 21.76 -19.64
N ALA A 404 -18.97 21.69 -19.64
CA ALA A 404 -19.82 22.68 -20.29
C ALA A 404 -19.77 24.01 -19.54
N THR A 405 -19.86 25.12 -20.27
CA THR A 405 -19.81 26.48 -19.69
C THR A 405 -20.96 27.35 -20.19
N THR A 406 -21.45 28.22 -19.31
CA THR A 406 -22.57 29.13 -19.57
C THR A 406 -22.24 30.59 -19.27
N GLY A 407 -22.91 31.49 -20.00
CA GLY A 407 -22.79 32.94 -19.88
C GLY A 407 -21.45 33.53 -20.35
N ARG A 408 -21.38 34.87 -20.42
CA ARG A 408 -20.19 35.61 -20.88
C ARG A 408 -18.93 35.35 -20.05
N ALA A 409 -19.10 34.98 -18.78
CA ALA A 409 -18.02 34.66 -17.84
C ALA A 409 -17.52 33.20 -17.92
N LYS A 410 -18.04 32.38 -18.84
CA LYS A 410 -17.70 30.95 -19.03
C LYS A 410 -17.73 30.15 -17.71
N ARG A 411 -18.78 30.34 -16.90
CA ARG A 411 -18.94 29.59 -15.64
C ARG A 411 -19.30 28.14 -15.96
N PRO A 412 -18.76 27.13 -15.26
CA PRO A 412 -19.19 25.74 -15.45
C PRO A 412 -20.70 25.59 -15.24
N VAL A 413 -21.35 24.78 -16.09
CA VAL A 413 -22.68 24.25 -15.79
C VAL A 413 -22.53 23.20 -14.70
N CYS A 414 -23.46 23.15 -13.75
CA CYS A 414 -23.42 22.19 -12.65
C CYS A 414 -24.52 21.14 -12.78
N THR A 415 -24.23 19.90 -12.41
CA THR A 415 -25.13 18.75 -12.51
C THR A 415 -25.00 17.84 -11.29
N THR A 416 -25.84 16.80 -11.20
CA THR A 416 -25.78 15.81 -10.12
C THR A 416 -24.63 14.83 -10.37
N VAL A 417 -24.01 14.32 -9.30
CA VAL A 417 -22.82 13.47 -9.43
C VAL A 417 -23.10 12.20 -10.24
N GLY A 418 -24.29 11.60 -10.10
CA GLY A 418 -24.70 10.38 -10.81
C GLY A 418 -24.87 10.52 -12.33
N SER A 419 -24.99 11.76 -12.84
CA SER A 419 -24.99 12.04 -14.29
C SER A 419 -23.57 12.14 -14.87
N LEU A 420 -22.53 12.27 -14.03
CA LEU A 420 -21.16 12.47 -14.48
C LEU A 420 -20.47 11.17 -14.87
N ALA A 421 -19.75 11.23 -15.99
CA ALA A 421 -18.70 10.31 -16.38
C ALA A 421 -17.35 10.79 -15.81
N ILE A 422 -16.64 9.89 -15.13
CA ILE A 422 -15.37 10.14 -14.45
C ILE A 422 -14.29 9.24 -15.08
N PRO A 423 -13.48 9.75 -16.04
CA PRO A 423 -12.46 8.95 -16.70
C PRO A 423 -11.36 8.51 -15.72
N VAL A 424 -11.08 7.21 -15.68
CA VAL A 424 -10.12 6.64 -14.72
C VAL A 424 -8.65 6.89 -15.09
N SER A 425 -8.36 7.11 -16.39
CA SER A 425 -7.01 7.38 -16.90
C SER A 425 -6.96 8.63 -17.80
N PRO A 426 -5.78 9.28 -17.97
CA PRO A 426 -5.64 10.43 -18.86
C PRO A 426 -5.99 10.14 -20.34
N ALA A 427 -5.72 8.93 -20.83
CA ALA A 427 -6.09 8.53 -22.18
C ALA A 427 -7.61 8.47 -22.37
N LEU A 428 -8.31 7.86 -21.40
CA LEU A 428 -9.76 7.82 -21.37
C LEU A 428 -10.37 9.22 -21.16
N ALA A 429 -9.69 10.12 -20.42
CA ALA A 429 -10.13 11.51 -20.27
C ALA A 429 -10.09 12.27 -21.59
N THR A 430 -9.00 12.14 -22.36
CA THR A 430 -8.85 12.73 -23.70
C THR A 430 -9.89 12.17 -24.68
N PHE A 431 -10.11 10.84 -24.66
CA PHE A 431 -11.16 10.21 -25.47
C PHE A 431 -12.55 10.74 -25.11
N ALA A 432 -12.87 10.79 -23.81
CA ALA A 432 -14.17 11.21 -23.32
C ALA A 432 -14.45 12.69 -23.65
N ALA A 433 -13.49 13.59 -23.44
CA ALA A 433 -13.61 15.02 -23.77
C ALA A 433 -13.89 15.30 -25.26
N GLY A 434 -13.42 14.45 -26.17
CA GLY A 434 -13.72 14.57 -27.59
C GLY A 434 -15.05 13.91 -28.04
N THR A 435 -15.66 13.06 -27.22
CA THR A 435 -16.65 12.06 -27.68
C THR A 435 -17.94 12.04 -26.85
N LEU A 436 -17.85 12.32 -25.56
CA LEU A 436 -19.00 12.48 -24.67
C LEU A 436 -19.37 13.97 -24.59
N ASP A 437 -20.63 14.23 -24.27
CA ASP A 437 -21.14 15.58 -24.04
C ASP A 437 -20.49 16.21 -22.80
N ALA A 438 -20.05 17.46 -22.95
CA ALA A 438 -19.36 18.24 -21.91
C ALA A 438 -20.22 18.49 -20.66
N GLU A 439 -21.55 18.49 -20.77
CA GLU A 439 -22.48 18.57 -19.63
C GLU A 439 -22.46 17.30 -18.76
N ASN A 440 -21.95 16.19 -19.28
CA ASN A 440 -21.84 14.91 -18.60
C ASN A 440 -20.41 14.59 -18.14
N LEU A 441 -19.45 15.50 -18.36
CA LEU A 441 -18.04 15.31 -18.01
C LEU A 441 -17.67 16.17 -16.81
N LEU A 442 -17.04 15.56 -15.81
CA LEU A 442 -16.49 16.28 -14.65
C LEU A 442 -15.46 17.33 -15.12
N HIS A 443 -15.55 18.55 -14.59
CA HIS A 443 -14.72 19.70 -14.99
C HIS A 443 -13.22 19.35 -15.04
N SER A 444 -12.51 19.72 -16.10
CA SER A 444 -11.14 19.24 -16.38
C SER A 444 -10.13 19.53 -15.26
N GLY A 445 -10.16 20.72 -14.67
CA GLY A 445 -9.31 21.09 -13.53
C GLY A 445 -9.61 20.31 -12.24
N PHE A 446 -10.77 19.66 -12.16
CA PHE A 446 -11.17 18.78 -11.06
C PHE A 446 -10.79 17.33 -11.40
N ALA A 447 -11.20 16.86 -12.57
CA ALA A 447 -10.92 15.53 -13.10
C ALA A 447 -9.42 15.23 -13.25
N SER A 448 -8.55 16.24 -13.31
CA SER A 448 -7.10 16.05 -13.31
C SER A 448 -6.56 15.40 -12.03
N ARG A 449 -7.20 15.64 -10.87
CA ARG A 449 -6.72 15.17 -9.57
C ARG A 449 -7.26 13.77 -9.20
N PRO A 450 -6.40 12.82 -8.74
CA PRO A 450 -6.86 11.49 -8.34
C PRO A 450 -7.82 11.48 -7.14
N ASP A 451 -7.55 12.29 -6.12
CA ASP A 451 -8.38 12.40 -4.90
C ASP A 451 -9.80 12.89 -5.23
N ALA A 452 -9.89 13.95 -6.03
CA ALA A 452 -11.16 14.53 -6.47
C ALA A 452 -11.97 13.55 -7.34
N ARG A 453 -11.33 12.79 -8.24
CA ARG A 453 -11.99 11.70 -8.98
C ARG A 453 -12.54 10.62 -8.03
N ALA A 454 -11.74 10.17 -7.06
CA ALA A 454 -12.16 9.15 -6.10
C ALA A 454 -13.35 9.60 -5.24
N MET A 455 -13.35 10.85 -4.77
CA MET A 455 -14.49 11.45 -4.05
C MET A 455 -15.77 11.43 -4.90
N ALA A 456 -15.69 11.90 -6.15
CA ALA A 456 -16.84 11.92 -7.06
C ALA A 456 -17.37 10.51 -7.37
N THR A 457 -16.50 9.51 -7.54
CA THR A 457 -16.92 8.11 -7.72
C THR A 457 -17.54 7.51 -6.44
N LYS A 458 -16.99 7.75 -5.25
CA LYS A 458 -17.59 7.34 -3.96
C LYS A 458 -18.99 7.94 -3.75
N LEU A 459 -19.21 9.15 -4.27
CA LEU A 459 -20.50 9.83 -4.25
C LEU A 459 -21.46 9.36 -5.36
N GLY A 460 -21.07 8.39 -6.19
CA GLY A 460 -21.96 7.73 -7.16
C GLY A 460 -21.83 8.25 -8.59
N GLY A 461 -20.82 9.07 -8.89
CA GLY A 461 -20.44 9.38 -10.26
C GLY A 461 -19.80 8.18 -10.94
N LYS A 462 -20.15 7.95 -12.21
CA LYS A 462 -19.85 6.70 -12.90
C LYS A 462 -18.45 6.72 -13.48
N ALA A 463 -17.65 5.69 -13.20
CA ALA A 463 -16.33 5.52 -13.78
C ALA A 463 -16.44 5.29 -15.30
N PHE A 464 -15.70 6.08 -16.09
CA PHE A 464 -15.52 5.80 -17.52
C PHE A 464 -14.22 5.00 -17.67
N THR A 465 -14.40 3.68 -17.81
CA THR A 465 -13.33 2.66 -17.80
C THR A 465 -13.05 2.12 -19.20
N VAL A 466 -12.14 1.14 -19.29
CA VAL A 466 -11.98 0.34 -20.52
C VAL A 466 -13.27 -0.44 -20.82
N ASN A 467 -13.99 -0.96 -19.83
CA ASN A 467 -15.29 -1.62 -20.04
C ASN A 467 -16.29 -0.66 -20.71
N SER A 468 -16.39 0.59 -20.20
CA SER A 468 -17.20 1.65 -20.80
C SER A 468 -16.79 1.97 -22.25
N LEU A 469 -15.49 1.97 -22.55
CA LEU A 469 -14.97 2.20 -23.90
C LEU A 469 -15.35 1.05 -24.85
N ILE A 470 -15.24 -0.21 -24.42
CA ILE A 470 -15.66 -1.37 -25.22
C ILE A 470 -17.17 -1.33 -25.43
N ARG A 471 -17.96 -1.09 -24.38
CA ARG A 471 -19.42 -0.99 -24.43
C ARG A 471 -19.93 0.06 -25.41
N LEU A 472 -19.26 1.21 -25.47
CA LEU A 472 -19.55 2.31 -26.38
C LEU A 472 -19.15 2.01 -27.84
N ARG A 473 -18.10 1.19 -28.05
CA ARG A 473 -17.63 0.78 -29.39
C ARG A 473 -18.39 -0.42 -29.96
N CYS A 474 -18.72 -1.40 -29.13
CA CYS A 474 -19.08 -2.75 -29.58
C CYS A 474 -20.58 -3.07 -29.50
N ALA A 475 -21.41 -2.24 -28.85
CA ALA A 475 -22.85 -2.47 -28.72
C ALA A 475 -23.71 -1.19 -28.77
N GLY A 476 -24.94 -1.33 -29.26
CA GLY A 476 -25.96 -0.28 -29.31
C GLY A 476 -26.79 -0.20 -28.02
N VAL A 477 -28.11 -0.01 -28.16
CA VAL A 477 -29.07 0.01 -27.03
C VAL A 477 -28.94 -1.25 -26.16
N SER A 478 -28.85 -2.43 -26.79
CA SER A 478 -28.71 -3.72 -26.10
C SER A 478 -27.25 -4.12 -25.95
N ALA A 479 -26.81 -4.37 -24.71
CA ALA A 479 -25.53 -5.00 -24.39
C ALA A 479 -25.55 -6.55 -24.51
N ARG A 480 -26.72 -7.17 -24.75
CA ARG A 480 -26.86 -8.64 -24.85
C ARG A 480 -25.97 -9.18 -25.98
N GLY A 481 -24.95 -9.94 -25.61
CA GLY A 481 -23.98 -10.54 -26.54
C GLY A 481 -22.52 -10.08 -26.32
N LEU A 482 -22.28 -9.00 -25.57
CA LEU A 482 -20.94 -8.66 -25.10
C LEU A 482 -20.45 -9.66 -24.05
N ALA A 483 -19.18 -10.03 -24.12
CA ALA A 483 -18.47 -10.73 -23.05
C ALA A 483 -17.87 -9.76 -22.02
N THR A 484 -17.81 -8.46 -22.35
CA THR A 484 -17.44 -7.38 -21.45
C THR A 484 -18.64 -6.98 -20.63
N GLU A 485 -18.62 -7.32 -19.34
CA GLU A 485 -19.60 -6.87 -18.38
C GLU A 485 -19.29 -5.42 -17.97
N VAL A 486 -20.29 -4.55 -18.01
CA VAL A 486 -20.26 -3.20 -17.46
C VAL A 486 -21.18 -3.18 -16.26
N ASP A 487 -20.67 -2.83 -15.08
CA ASP A 487 -21.55 -2.61 -13.94
C ASP A 487 -22.29 -1.27 -14.12
N ALA A 488 -23.53 -1.31 -14.61
CA ALA A 488 -24.33 -0.10 -14.84
C ALA A 488 -24.58 0.74 -13.56
N ALA A 489 -24.32 0.22 -12.36
CA ALA A 489 -24.38 1.00 -11.12
C ALA A 489 -23.14 1.89 -10.92
N THR A 490 -21.94 1.42 -11.28
CA THR A 490 -20.66 2.10 -11.00
C THR A 490 -19.88 2.57 -12.23
N GLU A 491 -20.15 2.00 -13.40
CA GLU A 491 -19.48 2.29 -14.68
C GLU A 491 -20.41 2.99 -15.68
N VAL A 492 -19.83 3.75 -16.62
CA VAL A 492 -20.57 4.46 -17.66
C VAL A 492 -21.03 3.48 -18.74
N GLU A 493 -22.31 3.14 -18.74
CA GLU A 493 -22.96 2.42 -19.83
C GLU A 493 -23.60 3.41 -20.83
N ARG A 494 -22.85 3.81 -21.87
CA ARG A 494 -23.37 4.65 -22.97
C ARG A 494 -23.20 3.95 -24.32
N TYR A 495 -24.07 4.32 -25.27
CA TYR A 495 -24.08 3.87 -26.66
C TYR A 495 -24.38 5.05 -27.59
N PHE A 496 -24.03 4.94 -28.87
CA PHE A 496 -24.40 5.95 -29.87
C PHE A 496 -25.86 5.78 -30.30
N THR A 497 -26.63 6.88 -30.36
CA THR A 497 -28.05 6.85 -30.78
C THR A 497 -28.24 6.33 -32.22
N ARG A 498 -27.24 6.53 -33.09
CA ARG A 498 -27.15 5.95 -34.44
C ARG A 498 -26.11 4.83 -34.49
N PHE A 499 -26.17 3.86 -33.58
CA PHE A 499 -25.28 2.68 -33.61
C PHE A 499 -25.75 1.65 -34.65
N PRO A 500 -24.85 1.03 -35.44
CA PRO A 500 -23.39 1.24 -35.47
C PRO A 500 -22.96 2.40 -36.40
N ASP A 501 -23.86 3.00 -37.17
CA ASP A 501 -23.54 3.97 -38.24
C ASP A 501 -22.69 5.19 -37.81
N ALA A 502 -22.81 5.65 -36.57
CA ALA A 502 -21.93 6.68 -36.00
C ALA A 502 -20.44 6.32 -36.12
N LEU A 503 -20.11 5.03 -36.09
CA LEU A 503 -18.75 4.48 -36.21
C LEU A 503 -18.25 4.42 -37.66
N ARG A 504 -19.05 4.79 -38.67
CA ARG A 504 -18.55 5.05 -40.03
C ARG A 504 -17.65 6.30 -40.10
N SER A 505 -17.67 7.15 -39.06
CA SER A 505 -16.79 8.31 -38.94
C SER A 505 -15.34 7.90 -38.67
N LEU A 506 -14.47 8.07 -39.66
CA LEU A 506 -13.03 7.77 -39.55
C LEU A 506 -12.33 8.55 -38.40
N PRO A 507 -12.57 9.86 -38.18
CA PRO A 507 -12.05 10.58 -37.01
C PRO A 507 -12.55 10.08 -35.65
N LEU A 508 -13.66 9.32 -35.61
CA LEU A 508 -14.12 8.64 -34.40
C LEU A 508 -13.43 7.28 -34.24
N GLN A 509 -13.25 6.52 -35.32
CA GLN A 509 -12.47 5.28 -35.33
C GLN A 509 -11.04 5.51 -34.84
N GLN A 510 -10.36 6.55 -35.35
CA GLN A 510 -9.00 6.92 -34.93
C GLN A 510 -8.93 7.26 -33.44
N ARG A 511 -9.90 8.02 -32.89
CA ARG A 511 -9.96 8.30 -31.44
C ARG A 511 -10.13 7.05 -30.60
N PHE A 512 -10.99 6.12 -31.00
CA PHE A 512 -11.09 4.81 -30.34
C PHE A 512 -9.77 4.05 -30.43
N ALA A 513 -9.12 4.03 -31.60
CA ALA A 513 -7.88 3.30 -31.80
C ALA A 513 -6.72 3.84 -30.94
N VAL A 514 -6.57 5.16 -30.84
CA VAL A 514 -5.63 5.83 -29.92
C VAL A 514 -5.91 5.44 -28.46
N ALA A 515 -7.17 5.47 -28.03
CA ALA A 515 -7.55 5.11 -26.67
C ALA A 515 -7.29 3.63 -26.34
N LEU A 516 -7.58 2.73 -27.29
CA LEU A 516 -7.33 1.29 -27.16
C LEU A 516 -5.83 0.97 -27.11
N ASP A 517 -5.01 1.60 -27.95
CA ASP A 517 -3.56 1.42 -27.96
C ASP A 517 -2.89 1.95 -26.68
N ALA A 518 -3.41 3.05 -26.12
CA ALA A 518 -2.97 3.60 -24.84
C ALA A 518 -3.34 2.68 -23.65
N CYS A 519 -4.56 2.15 -23.63
CA CYS A 519 -5.04 1.21 -22.60
C CYS A 519 -4.71 -0.27 -22.90
N ARG A 520 -3.79 -0.56 -23.81
CA ARG A 520 -3.50 -1.94 -24.30
C ARG A 520 -3.16 -2.96 -23.20
N SER A 521 -2.59 -2.52 -22.09
CA SER A 521 -2.23 -3.36 -20.93
C SER A 521 -3.44 -3.75 -20.08
N GLU A 522 -4.53 -2.99 -20.17
CA GLU A 522 -5.79 -3.21 -19.45
C GLU A 522 -6.77 -4.09 -20.26
N LEU A 523 -6.45 -4.40 -21.53
CA LEU A 523 -7.30 -5.21 -22.41
C LEU A 523 -7.23 -6.71 -22.07
N ASN A 524 -8.27 -7.21 -21.40
CA ASN A 524 -8.47 -8.62 -21.07
C ASN A 524 -9.00 -9.47 -22.25
N ALA A 525 -9.33 -10.74 -22.01
CA ALA A 525 -9.85 -11.66 -23.03
C ALA A 525 -11.26 -11.30 -23.53
N SER A 526 -12.16 -10.83 -22.64
CA SER A 526 -13.50 -10.37 -23.00
C SER A 526 -13.45 -9.13 -23.89
N HIS A 527 -12.64 -8.13 -23.53
CA HIS A 527 -12.44 -6.92 -24.34
C HIS A 527 -11.98 -7.27 -25.76
N LYS A 528 -10.99 -8.16 -25.85
CA LYS A 528 -10.45 -8.63 -27.13
C LYS A 528 -11.50 -9.39 -27.91
N LYS A 529 -12.28 -10.28 -27.29
CA LYS A 529 -13.36 -11.02 -27.96
C LYS A 529 -14.38 -10.06 -28.58
N ASP A 530 -14.91 -9.12 -27.81
CA ASP A 530 -15.94 -8.19 -28.28
C ASP A 530 -15.42 -7.24 -29.38
N LEU A 531 -14.20 -6.71 -29.22
CA LEU A 531 -13.54 -5.93 -30.27
C LEU A 531 -13.33 -6.74 -31.55
N CYS A 532 -13.01 -8.04 -31.42
CA CYS A 532 -12.74 -8.94 -32.54
C CYS A 532 -14.01 -9.29 -33.32
N THR A 533 -15.14 -9.48 -32.64
CA THR A 533 -16.38 -10.00 -33.23
C THR A 533 -17.46 -8.95 -33.54
N SER A 534 -17.41 -7.74 -32.98
CA SER A 534 -18.42 -6.71 -33.25
C SER A 534 -18.21 -6.05 -34.63
N PRO A 535 -19.27 -5.95 -35.48
CA PRO A 535 -19.18 -5.40 -36.83
C PRO A 535 -19.18 -3.86 -36.81
N THR A 536 -18.10 -3.32 -36.26
CA THR A 536 -17.99 -1.92 -35.83
C THR A 536 -16.67 -1.27 -36.25
N THR A 537 -15.90 -1.94 -37.12
CA THR A 537 -14.62 -1.44 -37.63
C THR A 537 -14.73 -1.13 -39.13
N LEU A 538 -14.14 -0.02 -39.56
CA LEU A 538 -14.28 0.50 -40.92
C LEU A 538 -13.49 -0.35 -41.92
N THR A 539 -14.13 -0.68 -43.05
CA THR A 539 -13.54 -1.44 -44.16
C THR A 539 -12.92 -0.50 -45.22
N GLY A 540 -12.13 -1.03 -46.15
CA GLY A 540 -11.66 -0.28 -47.32
C GLY A 540 -12.81 0.30 -48.18
N ALA A 541 -13.96 -0.40 -48.23
CA ALA A 541 -15.17 0.07 -48.89
C ALA A 541 -16.00 1.11 -48.11
N GLY A 542 -15.53 1.57 -46.93
CA GLY A 542 -16.27 2.52 -46.08
C GLY A 542 -17.50 1.93 -45.38
N THR A 543 -17.66 0.60 -45.42
CA THR A 543 -18.67 -0.14 -44.66
C THR A 543 -18.15 -0.52 -43.27
N LEU A 544 -18.96 -1.18 -42.44
CA LEU A 544 -18.53 -1.71 -41.15
C LEU A 544 -18.54 -3.24 -41.18
N SER A 545 -17.48 -3.84 -40.63
CA SER A 545 -17.32 -5.28 -40.46
C SER A 545 -16.55 -5.57 -39.16
N SER A 546 -16.48 -6.84 -38.78
CA SER A 546 -15.81 -7.31 -37.58
C SER A 546 -14.32 -7.52 -37.87
N PRO A 547 -13.38 -7.09 -37.00
CA PRO A 547 -11.96 -7.30 -37.24
C PRO A 547 -11.59 -8.75 -37.56
N ASN A 548 -12.23 -9.73 -36.92
CA ASN A 548 -12.00 -11.15 -37.21
C ASN A 548 -12.41 -11.62 -38.61
N GLU A 549 -13.07 -10.80 -39.42
CA GLU A 549 -13.41 -11.03 -40.83
C GLU A 549 -12.52 -10.23 -41.78
N LEU A 550 -11.96 -9.12 -41.30
CA LEU A 550 -11.12 -8.21 -42.08
C LEU A 550 -9.67 -8.67 -42.17
N TRP A 551 -9.12 -8.59 -43.37
CA TRP A 551 -7.72 -8.81 -43.65
C TRP A 551 -6.90 -7.52 -43.46
N LEU A 552 -5.76 -7.64 -42.79
CA LEU A 552 -4.70 -6.64 -42.84
C LEU A 552 -3.84 -6.91 -44.09
N VAL A 553 -4.04 -6.09 -45.13
CA VAL A 553 -3.49 -6.28 -46.49
C VAL A 553 -2.48 -5.19 -46.83
N HIS A 554 -1.49 -5.53 -47.65
CA HIS A 554 -0.52 -4.61 -48.22
C HIS A 554 -1.03 -4.12 -49.59
N GLU A 555 -0.94 -2.82 -49.84
CA GLU A 555 -1.47 -2.09 -51.03
C GLU A 555 -1.34 -2.87 -52.35
N THR A 556 -0.17 -3.47 -52.60
CA THR A 556 0.15 -4.25 -53.81
C THR A 556 -0.76 -5.44 -54.13
N VAL A 557 -1.60 -5.91 -53.21
CA VAL A 557 -2.60 -6.97 -53.46
C VAL A 557 -4.02 -6.57 -53.05
N ALA A 558 -4.25 -5.29 -52.71
CA ALA A 558 -5.58 -4.81 -52.32
C ALA A 558 -6.59 -4.90 -53.48
N ASP A 559 -6.14 -4.74 -54.72
CA ASP A 559 -6.99 -4.81 -55.92
C ASP A 559 -7.53 -6.22 -56.24
N VAL A 560 -6.90 -7.27 -55.69
CA VAL A 560 -7.30 -8.67 -55.91
C VAL A 560 -8.06 -9.28 -54.72
N ILE A 561 -8.46 -8.44 -53.76
CA ILE A 561 -9.26 -8.80 -52.59
C ILE A 561 -10.45 -7.85 -52.51
N PRO A 562 -11.67 -8.33 -52.23
CA PRO A 562 -12.84 -7.46 -52.06
C PRO A 562 -12.61 -6.39 -50.97
N GLN A 563 -12.92 -5.13 -51.29
CA GLN A 563 -12.62 -3.96 -50.44
C GLN A 563 -13.45 -3.91 -49.15
N ASP A 564 -14.57 -4.62 -49.10
CA ASP A 564 -15.38 -4.89 -47.91
C ASP A 564 -14.72 -5.90 -46.95
N GLN A 565 -13.71 -6.64 -47.39
CA GLN A 565 -12.98 -7.65 -46.60
C GLN A 565 -11.61 -7.17 -46.10
N ILE A 566 -11.24 -5.90 -46.31
CA ILE A 566 -9.96 -5.34 -45.82
C ILE A 566 -10.18 -4.24 -44.80
N LEU A 567 -9.27 -4.12 -43.82
CA LEU A 567 -9.25 -3.01 -42.87
C LEU A 567 -9.01 -1.68 -43.60
N HIS A 568 -9.73 -0.62 -43.23
CA HIS A 568 -9.52 0.72 -43.80
C HIS A 568 -8.05 1.17 -43.63
N PRO A 569 -7.36 1.69 -44.67
CA PRO A 569 -5.92 2.00 -44.62
C PRO A 569 -5.48 2.88 -43.44
N GLU A 570 -6.20 3.98 -43.18
CA GLU A 570 -5.91 4.88 -42.05
C GLU A 570 -6.12 4.27 -40.64
N LEU A 571 -6.55 3.00 -40.55
CA LEU A 571 -6.65 2.26 -39.29
C LEU A 571 -5.57 1.16 -39.14
N ALA A 572 -4.76 0.92 -40.18
CA ALA A 572 -3.79 -0.18 -40.21
C ALA A 572 -2.60 -0.01 -39.23
N ASP A 573 -2.24 1.23 -38.89
CA ASP A 573 -1.11 1.53 -38.01
C ASP A 573 -1.40 1.37 -36.51
N PHE A 574 -2.68 1.21 -36.12
CA PHE A 574 -3.07 1.06 -34.70
C PHE A 574 -2.96 -0.40 -34.24
N LEU A 575 -2.14 -0.63 -33.23
CA LEU A 575 -1.63 -1.96 -32.84
C LEU A 575 -2.72 -2.89 -32.31
N VAL A 576 -3.73 -2.38 -31.60
CA VAL A 576 -4.83 -3.19 -31.08
C VAL A 576 -5.75 -3.65 -32.21
N LEU A 577 -6.20 -2.75 -33.08
CA LEU A 577 -7.11 -3.11 -34.18
C LEU A 577 -6.41 -4.01 -35.21
N ALA A 578 -5.19 -3.67 -35.63
CA ALA A 578 -4.43 -4.45 -36.60
C ALA A 578 -4.15 -5.90 -36.13
N LYS A 579 -4.01 -6.14 -34.81
CA LYS A 579 -3.82 -7.48 -34.23
C LYS A 579 -5.10 -8.30 -34.08
N LEU A 580 -6.27 -7.67 -34.13
CA LEU A 580 -7.57 -8.36 -34.14
C LEU A 580 -7.99 -8.72 -35.56
N CYS A 581 -7.46 -8.01 -36.56
CA CYS A 581 -7.60 -8.38 -37.97
C CYS A 581 -6.86 -9.67 -38.32
N ARG A 582 -7.38 -10.38 -39.33
CA ARG A 582 -6.68 -11.51 -39.92
C ARG A 582 -5.42 -11.00 -40.61
N SER A 583 -4.25 -11.44 -40.16
CA SER A 583 -3.01 -11.27 -40.91
C SER A 583 -3.18 -11.89 -42.31
N PHE A 584 -3.09 -11.10 -43.38
CA PHE A 584 -3.19 -11.66 -44.73
C PHE A 584 -2.00 -12.57 -44.99
N LYS A 585 -2.27 -13.86 -45.20
CA LYS A 585 -1.23 -14.86 -45.35
C LYS A 585 -0.74 -14.89 -46.80
N PHE A 586 0.03 -13.86 -47.19
CA PHE A 586 0.68 -13.74 -48.52
C PHE A 586 1.34 -15.05 -48.98
N SER A 587 1.88 -15.83 -48.05
CA SER A 587 2.48 -17.12 -48.33
C SER A 587 1.47 -18.23 -48.67
N GLU A 588 0.34 -18.32 -48.00
CA GLU A 588 -0.68 -19.34 -48.34
C GLU A 588 -1.35 -18.98 -49.66
N TRP A 589 -1.68 -17.70 -49.87
CA TRP A 589 -2.14 -17.18 -51.16
C TRP A 589 -1.16 -17.49 -52.30
N ALA A 590 0.12 -17.14 -52.14
CA ALA A 590 1.11 -17.38 -53.19
C ALA A 590 1.44 -18.87 -53.42
N ILE A 591 1.31 -19.74 -52.41
CA ILE A 591 1.39 -21.20 -52.58
C ILE A 591 0.21 -21.70 -53.41
N GLU A 592 -1.01 -21.26 -53.06
CA GLU A 592 -2.24 -21.72 -53.71
C GLU A 592 -2.32 -21.23 -55.16
N THR A 593 -1.97 -19.97 -55.43
CA THR A 593 -1.85 -19.45 -56.80
C THR A 593 -0.75 -20.20 -57.57
N ALA A 594 0.42 -20.47 -56.97
CA ALA A 594 1.47 -21.25 -57.62
C ALA A 594 1.06 -22.70 -57.92
N ARG A 595 0.30 -23.35 -57.01
CA ARG A 595 -0.28 -24.69 -57.22
C ARG A 595 -1.28 -24.68 -58.37
N ARG A 596 -2.22 -23.72 -58.38
CA ARG A 596 -3.19 -23.56 -59.48
C ARG A 596 -2.52 -23.20 -60.81
N VAL A 597 -1.33 -22.59 -60.82
CA VAL A 597 -0.51 -22.41 -62.03
C VAL A 597 0.13 -23.72 -62.49
N GLU A 598 0.68 -24.53 -61.57
CA GLU A 598 1.25 -25.86 -61.85
C GLU A 598 0.19 -26.82 -62.41
N GLU A 599 -1.04 -26.76 -61.88
CA GLU A 599 -2.22 -27.52 -62.33
C GLU A 599 -2.91 -26.91 -63.57
N ARG A 600 -2.48 -25.74 -64.04
CA ARG A 600 -3.02 -25.01 -65.22
C ARG A 600 -4.47 -24.50 -65.06
N ILE A 601 -4.91 -24.19 -63.84
CA ILE A 601 -6.28 -23.73 -63.48
C ILE A 601 -6.30 -22.22 -63.06
N ALA A 602 -5.14 -21.61 -62.79
CA ALA A 602 -5.06 -20.18 -62.45
C ALA A 602 -5.31 -19.28 -63.67
N SER A 603 -6.08 -18.20 -63.48
CA SER A 603 -6.29 -17.17 -64.50
C SER A 603 -5.01 -16.37 -64.79
N GLU A 604 -4.97 -15.72 -65.94
CA GLU A 604 -3.83 -14.90 -66.36
C GLU A 604 -3.61 -13.69 -65.43
N GLN A 605 -4.70 -13.03 -65.00
CA GLN A 605 -4.65 -11.95 -64.01
C GLN A 605 -4.08 -12.39 -62.65
N GLU A 606 -4.38 -13.61 -62.18
CA GLU A 606 -3.80 -14.15 -60.94
C GLU A 606 -2.31 -14.47 -61.09
N ARG A 607 -1.90 -15.03 -62.23
CA ARG A 607 -0.49 -15.31 -62.55
C ARG A 607 0.32 -14.02 -62.66
N ASP A 608 -0.25 -12.98 -63.27
CA ASP A 608 0.35 -11.65 -63.38
C ASP A 608 0.35 -10.87 -62.07
N ALA A 609 -0.70 -10.98 -61.24
CA ALA A 609 -0.70 -10.37 -59.90
C ALA A 609 0.39 -10.99 -59.01
N LEU A 610 0.54 -12.32 -59.03
CA LEU A 610 1.66 -13.00 -58.38
C LEU A 610 3.00 -12.56 -58.98
N GLY A 611 3.11 -12.48 -60.31
CA GLY A 611 4.28 -12.02 -61.05
C GLY A 611 4.69 -10.57 -60.77
N ARG A 612 3.73 -9.66 -60.55
CA ARG A 612 3.97 -8.28 -60.11
C ARG A 612 4.40 -8.23 -58.64
N TYR A 613 3.70 -8.95 -57.76
CA TYR A 613 4.02 -9.00 -56.33
C TYR A 613 5.45 -9.52 -56.07
N ILE A 614 5.88 -10.59 -56.75
CA ILE A 614 7.24 -11.14 -56.59
C ILE A 614 8.35 -10.25 -57.17
N ARG A 615 8.03 -9.40 -58.16
CA ARG A 615 8.96 -8.39 -58.72
C ARG A 615 9.02 -7.10 -57.88
N GLY A 616 8.08 -6.90 -56.95
CA GLY A 616 7.97 -5.74 -56.04
C GLY A 616 8.88 -5.82 -54.79
N ARG A 617 8.32 -5.79 -53.58
CA ARG A 617 9.05 -6.04 -52.30
C ARG A 617 8.32 -7.09 -51.43
N PRO A 618 8.21 -8.35 -51.88
CA PRO A 618 7.35 -9.37 -51.27
C PRO A 618 7.87 -9.91 -49.92
N THR A 619 6.97 -10.01 -48.93
CA THR A 619 7.21 -10.68 -47.63
C THR A 619 6.68 -12.12 -47.65
N LEU A 620 7.39 -12.99 -48.37
CA LEU A 620 7.02 -14.40 -48.54
C LEU A 620 7.90 -15.34 -47.71
N THR A 621 7.28 -16.37 -47.11
CA THR A 621 7.98 -17.46 -46.43
C THR A 621 8.81 -18.28 -47.41
N GLY A 622 9.81 -18.99 -46.89
CA GLY A 622 10.60 -19.94 -47.69
C GLY A 622 9.76 -21.04 -48.34
N LYS A 623 8.62 -21.45 -47.75
CA LYS A 623 7.67 -22.39 -48.36
C LYS A 623 7.01 -21.80 -49.61
N ALA A 624 6.52 -20.56 -49.52
CA ALA A 624 5.91 -19.89 -50.66
C ALA A 624 6.91 -19.64 -51.78
N TRP A 625 8.09 -19.11 -51.46
CA TRP A 625 9.18 -19.01 -52.44
C TRP A 625 9.54 -20.37 -53.04
N ALA A 626 9.57 -21.46 -52.27
CA ALA A 626 9.87 -22.79 -52.78
C ALA A 626 8.73 -23.44 -53.60
N ALA A 627 7.48 -22.98 -53.46
CA ALA A 627 6.36 -23.37 -54.32
C ALA A 627 6.42 -22.60 -55.64
N ILE A 628 6.50 -21.26 -55.58
CA ILE A 628 6.68 -20.38 -56.74
C ILE A 628 7.89 -20.80 -57.58
N ARG A 629 9.00 -21.19 -56.93
CA ARG A 629 10.23 -21.65 -57.60
C ARG A 629 10.06 -22.97 -58.39
N ARG A 630 9.08 -23.81 -58.03
CA ARG A 630 8.77 -25.08 -58.71
C ARG A 630 7.64 -24.94 -59.73
N SER A 631 6.81 -23.91 -59.60
CA SER A 631 5.71 -23.63 -60.51
C SER A 631 6.18 -22.84 -61.75
N PRO A 632 5.59 -23.04 -62.94
CA PRO A 632 5.94 -22.34 -64.17
C PRO A 632 5.37 -20.90 -64.20
N VAL A 633 5.89 -20.04 -63.32
CA VAL A 633 5.46 -18.64 -63.14
C VAL A 633 6.34 -17.61 -63.86
N LEU A 634 7.45 -18.03 -64.46
CA LEU A 634 8.36 -17.20 -65.26
C LEU A 634 8.63 -17.87 -66.62
N GLN A 635 9.07 -17.07 -67.59
CA GLN A 635 9.44 -17.52 -68.93
C GLN A 635 10.97 -17.68 -69.06
N ASP A 636 11.43 -18.72 -69.74
CA ASP A 636 12.84 -18.97 -70.07
C ASP A 636 13.27 -18.14 -71.30
N GLU A 637 14.55 -18.18 -71.69
CA GLU A 637 15.04 -17.38 -72.83
C GLU A 637 14.52 -17.83 -74.20
N ARG A 638 13.85 -18.98 -74.30
CA ARG A 638 13.13 -19.47 -75.49
C ARG A 638 11.63 -19.19 -75.41
N GLY A 639 11.17 -18.49 -74.38
CA GLY A 639 9.77 -18.13 -74.15
C GLY A 639 8.94 -19.22 -73.45
N GLU A 640 9.55 -20.33 -73.01
CA GLU A 640 8.83 -21.42 -72.36
C GLU A 640 8.52 -21.08 -70.89
N TRP A 641 7.29 -21.34 -70.45
CA TRP A 641 6.92 -21.22 -69.04
C TRP A 641 7.62 -22.32 -68.22
N VAL A 642 8.70 -21.98 -67.54
CA VAL A 642 9.60 -22.93 -66.88
C VAL A 642 9.72 -22.61 -65.39
N ALA A 643 9.86 -23.66 -64.58
CA ALA A 643 10.08 -23.53 -63.15
C ALA A 643 11.43 -22.83 -62.87
N PRO A 644 11.48 -21.73 -62.08
CA PRO A 644 12.72 -21.03 -61.75
C PRO A 644 13.80 -21.88 -61.05
N VAL A 645 13.46 -23.08 -60.56
CA VAL A 645 14.41 -24.05 -59.98
C VAL A 645 15.31 -24.72 -61.01
N ASP A 646 14.84 -24.90 -62.25
CA ASP A 646 15.52 -25.69 -63.28
C ASP A 646 16.30 -24.81 -64.26
N MET A 647 15.91 -23.55 -64.40
CA MET A 647 16.71 -22.52 -65.06
C MET A 647 18.08 -22.33 -64.39
N VAL A 648 19.10 -22.13 -65.22
CA VAL A 648 20.51 -21.86 -64.90
C VAL A 648 20.84 -20.45 -65.36
N SER A 649 21.42 -19.63 -64.49
CA SER A 649 21.84 -18.27 -64.86
C SER A 649 22.89 -18.34 -65.97
N ARG A 650 22.88 -17.41 -66.92
CA ARG A 650 23.77 -17.49 -68.09
C ARG A 650 25.21 -17.14 -67.72
N SER A 651 25.40 -16.32 -66.69
CA SER A 651 26.69 -16.11 -66.04
C SER A 651 27.12 -17.24 -65.10
N ALA A 652 26.40 -18.38 -65.05
CA ALA A 652 26.73 -19.48 -64.15
C ALA A 652 28.09 -20.08 -64.46
N SER A 653 28.99 -20.02 -63.49
CA SER A 653 30.35 -20.53 -63.64
C SER A 653 30.34 -22.03 -63.96
N GLY A 654 30.84 -22.38 -65.15
CA GLY A 654 30.90 -23.75 -65.63
C GLY A 654 29.69 -24.21 -66.45
N ALA A 655 28.67 -23.37 -66.62
CA ALA A 655 27.59 -23.63 -67.57
C ALA A 655 28.12 -23.83 -68.99
N SER A 656 29.16 -23.12 -69.43
CA SER A 656 29.83 -23.35 -70.71
C SER A 656 30.52 -24.72 -70.84
N LEU A 657 31.05 -25.26 -69.73
CA LEU A 657 31.75 -26.55 -69.70
C LEU A 657 30.81 -27.76 -69.53
N LEU A 658 29.52 -27.52 -69.28
CA LEU A 658 28.46 -28.53 -69.17
C LEU A 658 27.19 -28.07 -69.92
N ALA A 659 27.34 -27.21 -70.94
CA ALA A 659 26.24 -26.54 -71.65
C ALA A 659 25.22 -27.51 -72.27
N PRO A 660 25.61 -28.70 -72.78
CA PRO A 660 24.66 -29.69 -73.31
C PRO A 660 23.62 -30.26 -72.31
N ALA A 661 23.52 -29.75 -71.07
CA ALA A 661 22.68 -30.30 -70.02
C ALA A 661 21.81 -29.26 -69.23
N LEU A 662 21.52 -28.06 -69.78
CA LEU A 662 21.00 -26.89 -69.00
C LEU A 662 19.87 -26.08 -69.71
N HIS A 663 19.04 -25.35 -68.95
CA HIS A 663 18.01 -24.36 -69.39
C HIS A 663 18.33 -22.96 -68.84
N LEU A 664 17.89 -21.83 -69.43
CA LEU A 664 18.41 -20.47 -69.15
C LEU A 664 17.31 -19.34 -69.08
N PRO A 665 17.43 -18.29 -68.22
CA PRO A 665 16.40 -17.22 -68.01
C PRO A 665 16.58 -15.93 -68.85
N THR A 666 15.56 -15.07 -68.90
CA THR A 666 15.61 -13.76 -69.59
C THR A 666 16.46 -12.69 -68.87
N PRO A 667 17.02 -11.67 -69.58
CA PRO A 667 17.89 -10.65 -68.97
C PRO A 667 17.20 -9.77 -67.90
N ALA A 668 15.95 -9.40 -68.10
CA ALA A 668 15.24 -8.49 -67.19
C ALA A 668 14.92 -9.16 -65.84
N ASP A 669 14.48 -10.42 -65.86
CA ASP A 669 14.21 -11.18 -64.64
C ASP A 669 15.52 -11.62 -63.93
N GLU A 670 16.61 -11.84 -64.67
CA GLU A 670 17.95 -12.13 -64.11
C GLU A 670 18.55 -10.92 -63.36
N ALA A 671 18.17 -9.69 -63.75
CA ALA A 671 18.59 -8.44 -63.12
C ALA A 671 17.70 -7.98 -61.95
N ASN A 672 16.45 -8.44 -61.85
CA ASN A 672 15.51 -7.98 -60.83
C ASN A 672 15.93 -8.41 -59.40
N VAL A 673 16.04 -7.44 -58.48
CA VAL A 673 16.54 -7.65 -57.11
C VAL A 673 15.62 -8.56 -56.28
N SER A 674 14.31 -8.51 -56.49
CA SER A 674 13.33 -9.26 -55.70
C SER A 674 13.17 -10.70 -56.19
N LEU A 675 13.43 -10.95 -57.48
CA LEU A 675 13.50 -12.32 -58.01
C LEU A 675 14.76 -13.09 -57.58
N LYS A 676 15.73 -12.44 -56.91
CA LYS A 676 16.87 -13.13 -56.27
C LYS A 676 16.44 -14.27 -55.33
N HIS A 677 15.23 -14.21 -54.76
CA HIS A 677 14.67 -15.26 -53.91
C HIS A 677 14.29 -16.55 -54.66
N LEU A 678 13.97 -16.48 -55.95
CA LEU A 678 13.74 -17.65 -56.81
C LEU A 678 15.04 -18.41 -57.11
N ARG A 679 16.19 -17.72 -57.07
CA ARG A 679 17.53 -18.31 -57.14
C ARG A 679 17.71 -19.23 -58.35
N PHE A 680 17.57 -18.69 -59.56
CA PHE A 680 18.07 -19.33 -60.79
C PHE A 680 19.45 -19.96 -60.53
N ARG A 681 19.71 -21.16 -61.05
CA ARG A 681 20.92 -21.93 -60.72
C ARG A 681 22.16 -21.18 -61.23
N ARG A 682 22.85 -20.45 -60.35
CA ARG A 682 24.11 -19.73 -60.69
C ARG A 682 25.35 -20.64 -60.79
N ALA A 683 25.11 -21.94 -60.75
CA ALA A 683 26.07 -22.97 -61.08
C ALA A 683 25.33 -24.18 -61.67
N VAL A 684 26.02 -24.83 -62.60
CA VAL A 684 25.94 -26.26 -62.85
C VAL A 684 26.02 -27.06 -61.54
N ARG A 685 25.45 -28.26 -61.52
CA ARG A 685 25.30 -29.10 -60.33
C ARG A 685 26.07 -30.40 -60.47
N GLY A 686 26.32 -31.04 -59.33
CA GLY A 686 26.91 -32.36 -59.29
C GLY A 686 26.05 -33.46 -59.94
N SER A 687 24.73 -33.30 -59.97
CA SER A 687 23.85 -34.13 -60.81
C SER A 687 24.28 -34.11 -62.28
N ASP A 688 24.68 -32.94 -62.77
CA ASP A 688 25.09 -32.73 -64.15
C ASP A 688 26.49 -33.34 -64.37
N LEU A 689 27.35 -33.39 -63.33
CA LEU A 689 28.56 -34.22 -63.33
C LEU A 689 28.30 -35.72 -63.16
N VAL A 690 27.21 -36.17 -62.53
CA VAL A 690 26.84 -37.60 -62.51
C VAL A 690 26.28 -38.02 -63.84
N THR A 691 25.46 -37.18 -64.47
CA THR A 691 25.09 -37.33 -65.87
C THR A 691 26.36 -37.41 -66.72
N LEU A 692 27.34 -36.52 -66.51
CA LEU A 692 28.65 -36.62 -67.20
C LEU A 692 29.46 -37.87 -66.83
N ALA A 693 29.53 -38.28 -65.56
CA ALA A 693 30.28 -39.44 -65.08
C ALA A 693 29.69 -40.75 -65.60
N ARG A 694 28.36 -40.83 -65.68
CA ARG A 694 27.63 -41.95 -66.28
C ARG A 694 27.84 -41.95 -67.79
N LEU A 695 27.81 -40.80 -68.46
CA LEU A 695 28.23 -40.67 -69.86
C LEU A 695 29.70 -41.08 -70.06
N VAL A 696 30.55 -41.08 -69.02
CA VAL A 696 31.94 -41.56 -69.07
C VAL A 696 32.05 -43.06 -68.80
N GLU A 697 31.32 -43.59 -67.80
CA GLU A 697 31.16 -45.02 -67.53
C GLU A 697 30.51 -45.75 -68.73
N GLN A 698 29.66 -45.07 -69.49
CA GLN A 698 29.01 -45.52 -70.72
C GLN A 698 29.82 -45.26 -72.01
N GLY A 699 30.93 -44.51 -71.94
CA GLY A 699 31.80 -44.22 -73.09
C GLY A 699 31.37 -43.09 -74.04
N SER A 700 30.21 -42.46 -73.84
CA SER A 700 29.78 -41.26 -74.59
C SER A 700 30.68 -40.03 -74.38
N VAL A 701 31.51 -40.03 -73.33
CA VAL A 701 32.48 -38.99 -72.98
C VAL A 701 33.77 -39.63 -72.42
N SER A 702 34.95 -39.08 -72.68
CA SER A 702 36.24 -39.68 -72.26
C SER A 702 36.58 -39.48 -70.77
N PRO A 703 37.28 -40.42 -70.08
CA PRO A 703 37.85 -40.20 -68.75
C PRO A 703 38.82 -39.03 -68.66
N ALA A 704 39.39 -38.55 -69.78
CA ALA A 704 40.17 -37.31 -69.81
C ALA A 704 39.26 -36.07 -69.70
N VAL A 705 38.10 -36.07 -70.36
CA VAL A 705 37.06 -35.05 -70.21
C VAL A 705 36.46 -35.14 -68.80
N MET A 706 36.30 -36.34 -68.24
CA MET A 706 35.94 -36.48 -66.83
C MET A 706 37.04 -35.93 -65.93
N ARG A 707 38.32 -36.32 -66.05
CA ARG A 707 39.41 -35.73 -65.25
C ARG A 707 39.47 -34.20 -65.43
N GLN A 708 39.20 -33.66 -66.61
CA GLN A 708 39.14 -32.22 -66.86
C GLN A 708 37.92 -31.56 -66.22
N ALA A 709 36.75 -32.21 -66.22
CA ALA A 709 35.55 -31.75 -65.52
C ALA A 709 35.66 -31.97 -63.99
N VAL A 710 36.37 -32.99 -63.53
CA VAL A 710 36.71 -33.31 -62.12
C VAL A 710 37.84 -32.43 -61.61
N THR A 711 38.63 -31.80 -62.49
CA THR A 711 39.69 -30.86 -62.12
C THR A 711 39.24 -29.40 -62.28
N ARG A 712 38.52 -29.04 -63.36
CA ARG A 712 37.98 -27.68 -63.62
C ARG A 712 36.57 -27.45 -63.05
N GLN A 713 35.77 -28.51 -62.92
CA GLN A 713 34.52 -28.54 -62.12
C GLN A 713 34.66 -29.47 -60.90
N ARG A 714 35.87 -29.56 -60.32
CA ARG A 714 36.17 -30.25 -59.04
C ARG A 714 35.15 -29.96 -57.93
N ARG A 715 34.60 -28.76 -57.95
CA ARG A 715 33.48 -28.23 -57.15
C ARG A 715 32.15 -28.99 -57.25
N LEU A 716 31.93 -29.81 -58.27
CA LEU A 716 30.69 -30.55 -58.51
C LEU A 716 30.76 -32.02 -58.05
N LEU A 717 31.95 -32.48 -57.66
CA LEU A 717 32.17 -33.71 -56.90
C LEU A 717 31.70 -33.50 -55.46
N ILE A 718 30.41 -33.70 -55.22
CA ILE A 718 29.71 -33.47 -53.93
C ILE A 718 29.29 -34.80 -53.27
N PRO A 719 29.08 -34.91 -51.95
CA PRO A 719 28.88 -36.19 -51.25
C PRO A 719 27.89 -37.20 -51.85
N SER A 720 26.73 -36.81 -52.39
CA SER A 720 25.82 -37.77 -53.06
C SER A 720 26.40 -38.28 -54.38
N VAL A 721 26.96 -37.37 -55.16
CA VAL A 721 27.69 -37.61 -56.42
C VAL A 721 28.95 -38.40 -56.16
N LEU A 722 29.66 -38.14 -55.06
CA LEU A 722 30.84 -38.80 -54.52
C LEU A 722 30.54 -40.11 -53.79
N SER A 723 29.29 -40.37 -53.43
CA SER A 723 28.85 -41.63 -52.82
C SER A 723 28.42 -42.59 -53.91
N GLN A 724 27.71 -42.08 -54.91
CA GLN A 724 27.52 -42.74 -56.20
C GLN A 724 28.90 -42.96 -56.85
N MET A 725 29.78 -41.96 -56.85
CA MET A 725 31.13 -42.08 -57.41
C MET A 725 32.12 -42.82 -56.50
N LYS A 726 31.90 -42.96 -55.18
CA LYS A 726 32.77 -43.76 -54.29
C LYS A 726 32.83 -45.22 -54.73
N THR A 727 31.78 -45.67 -55.40
CA THR A 727 31.58 -47.03 -55.88
C THR A 727 31.68 -47.14 -57.41
N ILE A 728 31.38 -46.07 -58.18
CA ILE A 728 31.69 -46.00 -59.62
C ILE A 728 33.22 -45.96 -59.82
N LYS A 729 33.72 -46.67 -60.82
CA LYS A 729 35.15 -46.88 -61.03
C LYS A 729 35.75 -45.82 -61.96
N PHE A 730 36.41 -44.81 -61.40
CA PHE A 730 37.04 -43.73 -62.18
C PHE A 730 38.38 -43.19 -61.60
N LEU A 731 38.98 -43.86 -60.60
CA LEU A 731 40.16 -43.38 -59.85
C LEU A 731 41.40 -44.28 -59.93
N GLU A 732 42.60 -43.75 -60.11
CA GLU A 732 43.86 -44.50 -60.25
C GLU A 732 44.56 -44.79 -58.89
N ALA A 733 45.09 -46.00 -58.68
CA ALA A 733 45.72 -46.42 -57.42
C ALA A 733 47.04 -47.23 -57.57
N GLY A 734 47.65 -47.18 -58.76
CA GLY A 734 48.84 -47.94 -59.17
C GLY A 734 48.81 -48.16 -60.70
N PRO A 735 49.86 -48.73 -61.32
CA PRO A 735 49.89 -48.93 -62.76
C PRO A 735 48.67 -49.71 -63.28
N SER A 736 47.93 -49.10 -64.21
CA SER A 736 46.80 -49.71 -64.96
C SER A 736 45.61 -50.26 -64.14
N LYS A 737 45.36 -49.80 -62.91
CA LYS A 737 44.17 -50.16 -62.13
C LYS A 737 43.35 -48.95 -61.67
N VAL A 738 42.03 -49.02 -61.86
CA VAL A 738 41.07 -48.10 -61.24
C VAL A 738 40.38 -48.71 -60.02
N ALA A 739 40.29 -47.95 -58.93
CA ALA A 739 39.82 -48.39 -57.61
C ALA A 739 38.75 -47.46 -57.01
N ALA A 740 38.01 -47.99 -56.04
CA ALA A 740 37.06 -47.23 -55.23
C ALA A 740 37.80 -46.32 -54.22
N PRO A 741 37.48 -45.03 -54.11
CA PRO A 741 38.14 -44.14 -53.16
C PRO A 741 38.09 -44.56 -51.68
N CYS A 742 37.10 -45.33 -51.21
CA CYS A 742 36.84 -45.55 -49.78
C CYS A 742 37.91 -46.31 -48.98
N ASP A 743 38.80 -47.06 -49.62
CA ASP A 743 39.59 -48.11 -48.96
C ASP A 743 41.10 -47.84 -48.94
N THR A 744 41.48 -46.56 -49.02
CA THR A 744 42.88 -46.08 -48.97
C THR A 744 42.98 -44.86 -48.07
N TYR A 745 44.09 -44.69 -47.34
CA TYR A 745 44.38 -43.50 -46.52
C TYR A 745 45.13 -42.42 -47.31
N ILE A 746 45.43 -41.30 -46.64
CA ILE A 746 46.24 -40.20 -47.17
C ILE A 746 47.28 -39.77 -46.15
N ARG A 747 48.55 -39.94 -46.51
CA ARG A 747 49.72 -39.78 -45.66
C ARG A 747 49.85 -38.34 -45.12
N SER A 748 50.10 -38.19 -43.81
CA SER A 748 50.38 -36.89 -43.16
C SER A 748 50.95 -37.03 -41.74
N ASP A 749 51.78 -36.08 -41.32
CA ASP A 749 52.49 -36.08 -40.03
C ASP A 749 51.56 -36.05 -38.81
N GLN A 750 50.37 -35.46 -38.93
CA GLN A 750 49.38 -35.45 -37.85
C GLN A 750 48.75 -36.83 -37.64
N LEU A 751 48.54 -37.60 -38.72
CA LEU A 751 48.15 -39.01 -38.59
C LEU A 751 49.30 -39.80 -37.96
N VAL A 752 50.54 -39.55 -38.34
CA VAL A 752 51.71 -40.21 -37.73
C VAL A 752 51.83 -39.88 -36.23
N ALA A 753 51.61 -38.63 -35.83
CA ALA A 753 51.63 -38.20 -34.43
C ALA A 753 50.46 -38.72 -33.57
N VAL A 754 49.45 -39.33 -34.18
CA VAL A 754 48.28 -39.91 -33.50
C VAL A 754 48.21 -41.45 -33.67
N LEU A 755 48.82 -42.02 -34.73
CA LEU A 755 48.73 -43.45 -35.11
C LEU A 755 50.07 -44.17 -35.29
N GLY A 756 51.06 -43.58 -35.97
CA GLY A 756 52.24 -44.27 -36.49
C GLY A 756 52.32 -44.35 -38.02
N GLU A 757 53.17 -45.22 -38.56
CA GLU A 757 53.60 -45.21 -39.99
C GLU A 757 52.96 -46.28 -40.92
N ASP A 758 52.42 -47.37 -40.38
CA ASP A 758 52.25 -48.66 -41.09
C ASP A 758 50.90 -48.87 -41.86
N VAL A 759 50.43 -47.92 -42.70
CA VAL A 759 49.09 -47.98 -43.39
C VAL A 759 49.08 -47.55 -44.90
N PRO A 760 48.06 -47.89 -45.73
CA PRO A 760 48.11 -47.77 -47.23
C PRO A 760 47.58 -46.45 -47.87
N TYR A 761 48.11 -46.00 -49.03
CA TYR A 761 47.85 -44.66 -49.63
C TYR A 761 47.67 -44.63 -51.19
N SER A 762 46.96 -43.63 -51.77
CA SER A 762 46.59 -43.53 -53.22
C SER A 762 47.35 -42.48 -54.08
N VAL A 763 47.23 -42.51 -55.45
CA VAL A 763 48.11 -41.78 -56.42
C VAL A 763 47.40 -41.09 -57.61
N GLY A 764 48.16 -40.46 -58.53
CA GLY A 764 47.70 -39.99 -59.86
C GLY A 764 46.94 -38.65 -59.89
N LEU A 765 46.25 -38.33 -58.82
CA LEU A 765 45.69 -37.00 -58.55
C LEU A 765 46.33 -36.43 -57.28
N SER A 766 46.23 -35.12 -57.07
CA SER A 766 46.67 -34.50 -55.81
C SER A 766 46.07 -35.25 -54.61
N SER A 767 46.80 -35.39 -53.50
CA SER A 767 46.30 -36.03 -52.26
C SER A 767 44.97 -35.44 -51.80
N ALA A 768 44.74 -34.15 -52.03
CA ALA A 768 43.48 -33.45 -51.76
C ALA A 768 42.29 -33.86 -52.66
N MET A 769 42.53 -34.46 -53.84
CA MET A 769 41.49 -34.95 -54.75
C MET A 769 41.09 -36.36 -54.37
N LEU A 770 42.08 -37.21 -54.09
CA LEU A 770 41.87 -38.57 -53.57
C LEU A 770 41.04 -38.51 -52.28
N ARG A 771 41.38 -37.56 -51.39
CA ARG A 771 40.60 -37.17 -50.20
C ARG A 771 39.16 -36.87 -50.51
N GLN A 772 38.95 -35.99 -51.48
CA GLN A 772 37.62 -35.54 -51.89
C GLN A 772 36.79 -36.69 -52.45
N LEU A 773 37.42 -37.63 -53.16
CA LEU A 773 36.71 -38.72 -53.81
C LEU A 773 36.34 -39.82 -52.81
N GLY A 774 37.04 -39.94 -51.68
CA GLY A 774 36.62 -40.73 -50.54
C GLY A 774 37.69 -41.41 -49.71
N CYS A 775 38.98 -41.17 -50.02
CA CYS A 775 40.12 -41.76 -49.32
C CYS A 775 40.24 -41.21 -47.89
N ARG A 776 40.54 -42.11 -46.94
CA ARG A 776 40.52 -41.91 -45.48
C ARG A 776 41.64 -40.98 -45.01
N THR A 777 41.39 -40.25 -43.93
CA THR A 777 42.26 -39.14 -43.47
C THR A 777 42.35 -38.99 -41.96
N GLU A 778 41.68 -39.84 -41.21
CA GLU A 778 41.51 -39.69 -39.77
C GLU A 778 41.55 -41.04 -39.05
N PRO A 779 42.01 -41.05 -37.79
CA PRO A 779 42.18 -42.26 -36.98
C PRO A 779 40.86 -42.78 -36.41
N GLN A 780 40.74 -44.09 -36.16
CA GLN A 780 39.62 -44.66 -35.41
C GLN A 780 39.86 -44.57 -33.90
N ALA A 781 38.80 -44.66 -33.08
CA ALA A 781 38.91 -44.39 -31.65
C ALA A 781 39.70 -45.46 -30.92
N ASP A 782 39.57 -46.72 -31.36
CA ASP A 782 40.35 -47.83 -30.83
C ASP A 782 41.84 -47.70 -31.19
N ASP A 783 42.18 -47.20 -32.39
CA ASP A 783 43.56 -46.90 -32.77
C ASP A 783 44.18 -45.88 -31.78
N ILE A 784 43.42 -44.85 -31.38
CA ILE A 784 43.85 -43.77 -30.49
C ILE A 784 43.90 -44.20 -29.02
N LEU A 785 42.89 -44.96 -28.54
CA LEU A 785 42.87 -45.48 -27.17
C LEU A 785 44.06 -46.42 -26.93
N THR A 786 44.40 -47.23 -27.94
CA THR A 786 45.58 -48.10 -27.92
C THR A 786 46.87 -47.28 -27.80
N ALA A 787 46.99 -46.15 -28.52
CA ALA A 787 48.12 -45.24 -28.39
C ALA A 787 48.22 -44.54 -27.01
N LEU A 788 47.08 -44.13 -26.43
CA LEU A 788 47.04 -43.44 -25.12
C LEU A 788 47.33 -44.37 -23.92
N ALA A 789 46.83 -45.61 -23.93
CA ALA A 789 47.11 -46.58 -22.87
C ALA A 789 48.62 -46.84 -22.75
N LYS A 790 49.28 -47.07 -23.90
CA LYS A 790 50.72 -47.26 -24.03
C LYS A 790 51.54 -46.10 -23.47
N LEU A 791 51.08 -44.84 -23.61
CA LEU A 791 51.74 -43.67 -23.02
C LEU A 791 51.61 -43.65 -21.49
N ARG A 792 50.42 -43.91 -20.95
CA ARG A 792 50.21 -43.90 -19.49
C ARG A 792 51.01 -45.00 -18.78
N GLU A 793 51.07 -46.20 -19.35
CA GLU A 793 51.79 -47.36 -18.81
C GLU A 793 53.32 -47.17 -18.84
N THR A 794 53.84 -46.40 -19.80
CA THR A 794 55.27 -46.06 -19.90
C THR A 794 55.66 -44.80 -19.11
N GLY A 795 54.75 -44.23 -18.31
CA GLY A 795 54.98 -42.96 -17.60
C GLY A 795 55.10 -41.74 -18.53
N GLY A 796 54.75 -41.90 -19.81
CA GLY A 796 54.86 -40.89 -20.85
C GLY A 796 53.85 -39.75 -20.70
N ARG A 797 54.31 -38.52 -20.94
CA ARG A 797 53.44 -37.34 -21.02
C ARG A 797 52.77 -37.23 -22.38
N VAL A 798 51.53 -36.75 -22.41
CA VAL A 798 50.86 -36.41 -23.68
C VAL A 798 51.42 -35.07 -24.18
N ASN A 799 52.27 -35.10 -25.23
CA ASN A 799 52.95 -33.90 -25.73
C ASN A 799 52.00 -32.87 -26.39
N ARG A 800 50.89 -33.34 -26.98
CA ARG A 800 49.82 -32.51 -27.55
C ARG A 800 48.46 -32.98 -27.01
N PRO A 801 48.15 -32.72 -25.73
CA PRO A 801 46.91 -33.21 -25.12
C PRO A 801 45.70 -32.54 -25.79
N ASP A 802 45.88 -31.33 -26.30
CA ASP A 802 44.90 -30.66 -27.15
C ASP A 802 44.56 -31.49 -28.40
N LEU A 803 45.54 -31.88 -29.20
CA LEU A 803 45.29 -32.67 -30.42
C LEU A 803 44.81 -34.09 -30.11
N VAL A 804 45.37 -34.75 -29.09
CA VAL A 804 45.07 -36.16 -28.80
C VAL A 804 43.69 -36.34 -28.17
N TYR A 805 43.29 -35.54 -27.18
CA TYR A 805 41.94 -35.64 -26.61
C TYR A 805 40.86 -35.12 -27.56
N GLN A 806 41.18 -34.15 -28.43
CA GLN A 806 40.28 -33.77 -29.53
C GLN A 806 40.13 -34.89 -30.55
N ALA A 807 41.22 -35.52 -31.01
CA ALA A 807 41.16 -36.66 -31.93
C ALA A 807 40.42 -37.85 -31.32
N LEU A 808 40.70 -38.21 -30.05
CA LEU A 808 40.00 -39.27 -29.33
C LEU A 808 38.50 -39.00 -29.24
N VAL A 809 38.09 -37.84 -28.74
CA VAL A 809 36.66 -37.51 -28.61
C VAL A 809 36.00 -37.41 -29.99
N SER A 810 36.69 -36.93 -31.01
CA SER A 810 36.17 -36.88 -32.38
C SER A 810 35.96 -38.28 -32.96
N ALA A 811 36.88 -39.21 -32.70
CA ALA A 811 36.76 -40.60 -33.13
C ALA A 811 35.68 -41.36 -32.34
N LEU A 812 35.65 -41.25 -31.00
CA LEU A 812 34.60 -41.84 -30.15
C LEU A 812 33.20 -41.36 -30.56
N ARG A 813 33.06 -40.08 -30.90
CA ARG A 813 31.81 -39.50 -31.45
C ARG A 813 31.49 -40.03 -32.84
N ARG A 814 32.48 -40.15 -33.74
CA ARG A 814 32.33 -40.75 -35.07
C ARG A 814 31.87 -42.22 -35.00
N GLU A 815 32.36 -42.97 -34.02
CA GLU A 815 32.05 -44.38 -33.78
C GLU A 815 30.85 -44.59 -32.84
N LYS A 816 30.17 -43.51 -32.43
CA LYS A 816 28.94 -43.52 -31.62
C LYS A 816 29.10 -44.15 -30.22
N ARG A 817 30.28 -44.06 -29.62
CA ARG A 817 30.48 -44.50 -28.22
C ARG A 817 29.76 -43.58 -27.22
N PRO A 818 29.22 -44.11 -26.12
CA PRO A 818 28.40 -43.34 -25.18
C PRO A 818 29.21 -42.22 -24.47
N PRO A 819 28.64 -41.00 -24.31
CA PRO A 819 29.25 -39.96 -23.49
C PRO A 819 29.43 -40.42 -22.04
N GLY A 820 30.56 -40.09 -21.42
CA GLY A 820 30.86 -40.45 -20.04
C GLY A 820 31.32 -41.89 -19.82
N GLU A 821 31.48 -42.70 -20.87
CA GLU A 821 32.07 -44.06 -20.78
C GLU A 821 33.43 -44.06 -20.06
N LEU A 822 34.21 -42.99 -20.23
CA LEU A 822 35.53 -42.81 -19.65
C LEU A 822 35.53 -42.02 -18.32
N ARG A 823 34.35 -41.69 -17.76
CA ARG A 823 34.19 -40.76 -16.60
C ARG A 823 35.07 -41.09 -15.41
N ASN A 824 35.13 -42.38 -15.07
CA ASN A 824 35.85 -42.90 -13.90
C ASN A 824 37.26 -43.42 -14.25
N ARG A 825 37.65 -43.39 -15.53
CA ARG A 825 38.99 -43.83 -15.97
C ARG A 825 39.96 -42.65 -15.87
N GLN A 826 41.15 -42.91 -15.35
CA GLN A 826 42.27 -41.95 -15.39
C GLN A 826 42.78 -41.85 -16.84
N VAL A 827 42.13 -40.98 -17.61
CA VAL A 827 42.47 -40.63 -18.98
C VAL A 827 42.73 -39.13 -19.16
N ILE A 828 42.43 -38.27 -18.17
CA ILE A 828 42.59 -36.82 -18.29
C ILE A 828 43.97 -36.41 -17.74
N TRP A 829 44.85 -35.91 -18.60
CA TRP A 829 46.10 -35.27 -18.17
C TRP A 829 45.84 -33.79 -17.85
N THR A 830 45.99 -33.39 -16.58
CA THR A 830 45.73 -32.00 -16.12
C THR A 830 46.93 -31.06 -16.29
N GLY A 831 48.07 -31.57 -16.76
CA GLY A 831 49.33 -30.84 -16.91
C GLY A 831 50.41 -31.29 -15.93
N ASN A 832 50.02 -31.80 -14.75
CA ASN A 832 50.94 -32.34 -13.74
C ASN A 832 50.55 -33.72 -13.17
N ARG A 833 49.31 -34.19 -13.38
CA ARG A 833 48.84 -35.51 -12.95
C ARG A 833 47.72 -36.04 -13.86
N TRP A 834 47.42 -37.33 -13.71
CA TRP A 834 46.26 -37.97 -14.35
C TRP A 834 45.06 -37.93 -13.39
N GLU A 835 43.93 -37.39 -13.82
CA GLU A 835 42.67 -37.33 -13.07
C GLU A 835 41.56 -38.11 -13.79
N THR A 836 40.47 -38.40 -13.06
CA THR A 836 39.21 -38.82 -13.65
C THR A 836 38.47 -37.60 -14.20
N ALA A 837 37.61 -37.78 -15.21
CA ALA A 837 36.78 -36.67 -15.67
C ALA A 837 35.73 -36.29 -14.60
N GLY A 838 35.22 -37.27 -13.85
CA GLY A 838 34.17 -37.06 -12.84
C GLY A 838 34.55 -36.21 -11.62
N ASP A 839 35.85 -36.11 -11.30
CA ASP A 839 36.41 -35.29 -10.21
C ASP A 839 36.60 -33.80 -10.56
N CYS A 840 36.48 -33.47 -11.85
CA CYS A 840 36.68 -32.14 -12.39
C CYS A 840 35.35 -31.39 -12.60
N LEU A 841 35.43 -30.08 -12.76
CA LEU A 841 34.30 -29.24 -13.21
C LEU A 841 34.62 -28.56 -14.54
N VAL A 842 33.55 -28.21 -15.28
CA VAL A 842 33.63 -27.47 -16.53
C VAL A 842 32.68 -26.26 -16.48
N GLY A 843 33.02 -25.17 -17.19
CA GLY A 843 32.20 -23.96 -17.26
C GLY A 843 32.71 -22.80 -16.40
N ARG A 844 32.59 -21.56 -16.94
CA ARG A 844 33.19 -20.34 -16.36
C ARG A 844 32.61 -19.94 -15.01
N ASP A 845 31.33 -20.18 -14.79
CA ASP A 845 30.65 -19.80 -13.54
C ASP A 845 31.12 -20.65 -12.35
N ASN A 846 31.52 -21.90 -12.60
CA ASN A 846 32.15 -22.76 -11.60
C ASN A 846 33.52 -22.22 -11.18
N ARG A 847 34.30 -21.59 -12.08
CA ARG A 847 35.61 -21.00 -11.71
C ARG A 847 35.48 -19.87 -10.69
N LYS A 848 34.46 -19.02 -10.81
CA LYS A 848 34.18 -17.97 -9.81
C LYS A 848 33.59 -18.51 -8.50
N THR A 849 32.93 -19.67 -8.56
CA THR A 849 32.22 -20.24 -7.42
C THR A 849 33.12 -21.14 -6.55
N PHE A 850 34.11 -21.82 -7.14
CA PHE A 850 34.90 -22.85 -6.45
C PHE A 850 36.32 -22.46 -5.99
N LEU A 851 36.81 -21.24 -6.27
CA LEU A 851 38.06 -20.68 -5.71
C LEU A 851 39.24 -21.68 -5.62
N ASP A 852 39.52 -22.34 -6.75
CA ASP A 852 40.54 -23.40 -6.95
C ASP A 852 40.35 -24.71 -6.15
N ALA A 853 39.27 -24.87 -5.37
CA ALA A 853 38.95 -26.07 -4.58
C ALA A 853 38.66 -27.32 -5.42
N VAL A 854 38.23 -27.12 -6.67
CA VAL A 854 37.99 -28.18 -7.66
C VAL A 854 38.70 -27.77 -8.96
N THR A 855 39.32 -28.74 -9.65
CA THR A 855 39.95 -28.52 -10.95
C THR A 855 38.88 -28.10 -11.97
N VAL A 856 38.77 -26.79 -12.26
CA VAL A 856 37.93 -26.29 -13.36
C VAL A 856 38.73 -26.35 -14.64
N LEU A 857 38.48 -27.41 -15.41
CA LEU A 857 39.26 -27.78 -16.59
C LEU A 857 39.31 -26.64 -17.64
N PRO A 858 40.37 -26.58 -18.47
CA PRO A 858 40.51 -25.50 -19.45
C PRO A 858 39.34 -25.46 -20.44
N GLU A 859 38.67 -24.31 -20.47
CA GLU A 859 37.53 -24.01 -21.35
C GLU A 859 37.79 -24.35 -22.84
N ARG A 860 39.05 -24.27 -23.28
CA ARG A 860 39.50 -24.63 -24.64
C ARG A 860 39.08 -26.04 -25.09
N LEU A 861 38.78 -26.92 -24.14
CA LEU A 861 38.36 -28.30 -24.38
C LEU A 861 37.05 -28.66 -23.66
N HIS A 862 36.24 -27.64 -23.28
CA HIS A 862 34.98 -27.77 -22.53
C HIS A 862 34.14 -28.99 -22.94
N ASP A 863 33.79 -29.09 -24.23
CA ASP A 863 32.89 -30.14 -24.73
C ASP A 863 33.56 -31.50 -24.81
N ALA A 864 34.88 -31.56 -24.94
CA ALA A 864 35.64 -32.80 -24.85
C ALA A 864 35.60 -33.32 -23.41
N TRP A 865 35.79 -32.45 -22.42
CA TRP A 865 35.70 -32.80 -21.00
C TRP A 865 34.30 -33.26 -20.60
N VAL A 866 33.25 -32.54 -20.99
CA VAL A 866 31.86 -32.94 -20.74
C VAL A 866 31.58 -34.31 -21.37
N PHE A 867 32.00 -34.55 -22.61
CA PHE A 867 31.81 -35.84 -23.29
C PHE A 867 32.62 -36.98 -22.66
N LEU A 868 33.80 -36.70 -22.10
CA LEU A 868 34.59 -37.67 -21.34
C LEU A 868 34.04 -37.92 -19.93
N GLY A 869 33.07 -37.13 -19.46
CA GLY A 869 32.32 -37.35 -18.22
C GLY A 869 32.43 -36.27 -17.15
N ALA A 870 33.04 -35.11 -17.45
CA ALA A 870 33.20 -34.02 -16.50
C ALA A 870 31.89 -33.22 -16.31
N PRO A 871 31.35 -33.12 -15.07
CA PRO A 871 30.09 -32.44 -14.82
C PRO A 871 30.15 -30.91 -15.03
N GLN A 872 29.04 -30.35 -15.53
CA GLN A 872 28.82 -28.90 -15.68
C GLN A 872 28.16 -28.27 -14.44
N ARG A 873 27.35 -29.05 -13.71
CA ARG A 873 26.77 -28.62 -12.42
C ARG A 873 27.58 -29.23 -11.27
N PRO A 874 27.83 -28.47 -10.19
CA PRO A 874 28.44 -29.02 -8.98
C PRO A 874 27.64 -30.19 -8.41
N THR A 875 28.35 -31.08 -7.74
CA THR A 875 27.80 -32.21 -6.97
C THR A 875 28.12 -32.00 -5.50
N ASP A 876 27.49 -32.75 -4.60
CA ASP A 876 27.76 -32.68 -3.15
C ASP A 876 29.26 -32.86 -2.85
N ALA A 877 29.97 -33.70 -3.61
CA ALA A 877 31.42 -33.87 -3.48
C ALA A 877 32.23 -32.62 -3.85
N HIS A 878 31.75 -31.81 -4.82
CA HIS A 878 32.37 -30.53 -5.17
C HIS A 878 32.08 -29.47 -4.10
N TRP A 879 30.85 -29.38 -3.62
CA TRP A 879 30.48 -28.46 -2.53
C TRP A 879 31.23 -28.77 -1.23
N ARG A 880 31.41 -30.04 -0.87
CA ARG A 880 32.24 -30.47 0.26
C ARG A 880 33.67 -29.95 0.15
N ARG A 881 34.34 -30.19 -0.98
CA ARG A 881 35.72 -29.72 -1.26
C ARG A 881 35.84 -28.18 -1.14
N LEU A 882 34.79 -27.44 -1.52
CA LEU A 882 34.76 -25.97 -1.38
C LEU A 882 34.71 -25.54 0.09
N LEU A 883 33.76 -26.08 0.87
CA LEU A 883 33.58 -25.73 2.27
C LEU A 883 34.80 -26.12 3.11
N GLU A 884 35.36 -27.31 2.89
CA GLU A 884 36.59 -27.78 3.55
C GLU A 884 37.79 -26.85 3.26
N ARG A 885 37.97 -26.42 2.01
CA ARG A 885 39.11 -25.57 1.63
C ARG A 885 38.95 -24.12 2.04
N ILE A 886 37.72 -23.59 2.07
CA ILE A 886 37.46 -22.25 2.64
C ILE A 886 37.74 -22.29 4.14
N GLY A 887 37.25 -23.31 4.85
CA GLY A 887 37.51 -23.50 6.28
C GLY A 887 39.00 -23.58 6.59
N GLU A 888 39.75 -24.47 5.93
CA GLU A 888 41.19 -24.61 6.19
C GLU A 888 41.98 -23.32 5.90
N ARG A 889 41.57 -22.54 4.89
CA ARG A 889 42.28 -21.32 4.47
C ARG A 889 41.94 -20.08 5.31
N TYR A 890 40.72 -19.98 5.85
CA TYR A 890 40.22 -18.75 6.47
C TYR A 890 39.79 -18.90 7.94
N ARG A 891 39.95 -20.09 8.56
CA ARG A 891 39.59 -20.34 9.98
C ARG A 891 40.14 -19.35 11.02
N THR A 892 41.24 -18.67 10.75
CA THR A 892 41.85 -17.67 11.65
C THR A 892 41.61 -16.22 11.24
N GLN A 893 40.83 -15.96 10.18
CA GLN A 893 40.63 -14.60 9.66
C GLN A 893 39.21 -14.11 9.97
N LYS A 894 39.09 -13.06 10.78
CA LYS A 894 37.83 -12.37 11.08
C LYS A 894 38.01 -10.84 10.94
N PRO A 895 37.21 -10.15 10.12
CA PRO A 895 36.27 -10.69 9.12
C PRO A 895 37.00 -11.34 7.94
N ILE A 896 36.39 -12.35 7.32
CA ILE A 896 36.87 -12.95 6.06
C ILE A 896 36.75 -11.97 4.88
N PRO A 897 37.54 -12.13 3.80
CA PRO A 897 37.44 -11.23 2.65
C PRO A 897 36.03 -11.25 2.04
N ARG A 898 35.49 -10.07 1.73
CA ARG A 898 34.11 -9.90 1.25
C ARG A 898 33.72 -10.83 0.10
N PHE A 899 34.62 -11.08 -0.85
CA PHE A 899 34.36 -12.00 -1.97
C PHE A 899 34.18 -13.47 -1.52
N VAL A 900 34.84 -13.89 -0.43
CA VAL A 900 34.70 -15.23 0.17
C VAL A 900 33.35 -15.34 0.88
N ALA A 901 32.96 -14.31 1.64
CA ALA A 901 31.63 -14.25 2.25
C ALA A 901 30.50 -14.26 1.19
N GLU A 902 30.67 -13.53 0.08
CA GLU A 902 29.73 -13.57 -1.04
C GLU A 902 29.68 -14.94 -1.76
N THR A 903 30.81 -15.66 -1.83
CA THR A 903 30.86 -17.06 -2.31
C THR A 903 30.14 -18.01 -1.35
N LEU A 904 30.32 -17.87 -0.03
CA LEU A 904 29.63 -18.68 0.97
C LEU A 904 28.12 -18.43 0.99
N ARG A 905 27.66 -17.17 1.03
CA ARG A 905 26.23 -16.82 0.87
C ARG A 905 25.61 -17.39 -0.41
N ARG A 906 26.41 -17.52 -1.48
CA ARG A 906 25.98 -18.19 -2.71
C ARG A 906 25.92 -19.71 -2.54
N ALA A 907 26.86 -20.34 -1.85
CA ALA A 907 26.84 -21.77 -1.56
C ALA A 907 25.62 -22.13 -0.68
N TYR A 908 25.38 -21.42 0.42
CA TYR A 908 24.27 -21.68 1.34
C TYR A 908 22.90 -21.66 0.64
N ARG A 909 22.64 -20.67 -0.23
CA ARG A 909 21.41 -20.59 -1.03
C ARG A 909 21.24 -21.69 -2.08
N ASN A 910 22.26 -22.51 -2.34
CA ASN A 910 22.19 -23.65 -3.25
C ASN A 910 22.30 -25.00 -2.51
N LEU A 911 22.29 -24.98 -1.17
CA LEU A 911 22.45 -26.15 -0.31
C LEU A 911 21.29 -26.24 0.69
N ASP A 912 20.21 -26.90 0.27
CA ASP A 912 19.05 -27.19 1.13
C ASP A 912 19.37 -28.18 2.27
N LYS A 913 20.51 -28.87 2.17
CA LYS A 913 21.07 -29.78 3.19
C LYS A 913 22.60 -29.67 3.26
N LEU A 914 23.19 -30.10 4.37
CA LEU A 914 24.64 -30.30 4.48
C LEU A 914 25.13 -31.33 3.43
N PRO A 915 26.26 -31.09 2.73
CA PRO A 915 26.90 -32.10 1.89
C PRO A 915 27.32 -33.33 2.73
N GLU A 916 26.97 -34.52 2.26
CA GLU A 916 27.26 -35.78 2.97
C GLU A 916 28.75 -35.93 3.26
N GLY A 917 29.10 -36.28 4.50
CA GLY A 917 30.50 -36.52 4.91
C GLY A 917 31.34 -35.28 5.23
N LEU A 918 30.74 -34.09 5.38
CA LEU A 918 31.44 -32.92 5.94
C LEU A 918 31.79 -33.17 7.42
N ARG A 919 33.02 -32.83 7.85
CA ARG A 919 33.49 -33.12 9.21
C ARG A 919 32.97 -32.08 10.22
N PRO A 920 32.66 -32.45 11.48
CA PRO A 920 32.20 -31.49 12.48
C PRO A 920 33.15 -30.29 12.71
N GLY A 921 34.46 -30.51 12.65
CA GLY A 921 35.47 -29.44 12.79
C GLY A 921 35.69 -28.56 11.55
N THR A 922 34.84 -28.64 10.52
CA THR A 922 34.97 -27.81 9.32
C THR A 922 34.40 -26.41 9.57
N TYR A 923 35.25 -25.38 9.49
CA TYR A 923 34.88 -23.96 9.57
C TYR A 923 34.09 -23.54 8.31
N CYS A 924 32.76 -23.51 8.39
CA CYS A 924 31.90 -23.27 7.22
C CYS A 924 30.60 -22.50 7.53
N LEU A 925 30.39 -22.02 8.76
CA LEU A 925 29.24 -21.21 9.16
C LEU A 925 29.65 -19.75 9.29
N LEU A 926 28.84 -18.81 8.81
CA LEU A 926 29.15 -17.39 8.74
C LEU A 926 28.42 -16.62 9.84
N ASP A 927 29.15 -15.89 10.69
CA ASP A 927 28.57 -15.00 11.70
C ASP A 927 28.22 -13.61 11.14
N ASP A 928 27.45 -12.84 11.91
CA ASP A 928 27.02 -11.48 11.62
C ASP A 928 28.17 -10.43 11.57
N GLU A 929 29.30 -10.74 12.19
CA GLU A 929 30.55 -9.97 12.11
C GLU A 929 31.47 -10.38 10.93
N GLY A 930 31.10 -11.41 10.16
CA GLY A 930 31.87 -11.93 9.03
C GLY A 930 33.01 -12.89 9.38
N GLY A 931 33.00 -13.51 10.56
CA GLY A 931 33.85 -14.63 10.96
C GLY A 931 33.31 -16.00 10.52
N LEU A 932 34.16 -17.03 10.62
CA LEU A 932 33.77 -18.42 10.32
C LEU A 932 33.78 -19.29 11.58
N HIS A 933 32.76 -20.14 11.69
CA HIS A 933 32.55 -21.11 12.78
C HIS A 933 32.37 -22.52 12.23
N THR A 934 32.62 -23.51 13.08
CA THR A 934 32.51 -24.94 12.78
C THR A 934 31.10 -25.47 12.97
N LEU A 935 30.78 -26.60 12.31
CA LEU A 935 29.56 -27.36 12.62
C LEU A 935 29.55 -27.82 14.09
N GLY A 936 30.73 -28.12 14.65
CA GLY A 936 30.89 -28.48 16.06
C GLY A 936 30.39 -27.39 17.02
N GLU A 937 30.74 -26.12 16.76
CA GLU A 937 30.30 -24.97 17.57
C GLU A 937 28.79 -24.73 17.48
N ALA A 938 28.17 -24.99 16.33
CA ALA A 938 26.72 -24.94 16.18
C ALA A 938 25.99 -26.04 16.97
N ILE A 939 26.51 -27.27 16.92
CA ILE A 939 25.95 -28.42 17.66
C ILE A 939 26.17 -28.26 19.18
N ALA A 940 27.34 -27.74 19.58
CA ALA A 940 27.70 -27.47 20.97
C ALA A 940 26.96 -26.25 21.57
N GLY A 941 26.34 -25.40 20.73
CA GLY A 941 25.58 -24.23 21.17
C GLY A 941 26.41 -22.97 21.41
N SER A 942 27.65 -22.92 20.93
CA SER A 942 28.49 -21.70 20.89
C SER A 942 28.15 -20.80 19.70
N PHE A 943 27.64 -21.38 18.61
CA PHE A 943 27.14 -20.65 17.44
C PHE A 943 25.61 -20.80 17.34
N LEU A 944 24.89 -19.68 17.44
CA LEU A 944 23.43 -19.64 17.62
C LEU A 944 22.74 -18.71 16.62
N ILE A 945 21.42 -18.83 16.50
CA ILE A 945 20.59 -17.92 15.71
C ILE A 945 19.95 -16.91 16.65
N ASN A 946 20.22 -15.62 16.46
CA ASN A 946 19.68 -14.56 17.32
C ASN A 946 18.17 -14.35 17.07
N ASP A 947 17.33 -14.98 17.89
CA ASP A 947 15.88 -14.81 17.94
C ASP A 947 15.38 -14.08 19.21
N ASP A 948 16.30 -13.73 20.11
CA ASP A 948 16.05 -12.93 21.32
C ASP A 948 17.15 -11.86 21.47
N PRO A 949 16.95 -10.65 20.92
CA PRO A 949 17.98 -9.61 20.91
C PRO A 949 18.36 -9.08 22.29
N ALA A 950 17.47 -9.17 23.28
CA ALA A 950 17.74 -8.74 24.65
C ALA A 950 18.69 -9.73 25.33
N LEU A 951 18.38 -11.03 25.23
CA LEU A 951 19.23 -12.10 25.74
C LEU A 951 20.58 -12.16 25.01
N ALA A 952 20.60 -11.90 23.70
CA ALA A 952 21.83 -11.82 22.91
C ALA A 952 22.72 -10.66 23.39
N SER A 953 22.14 -9.48 23.61
CA SER A 953 22.85 -8.30 24.10
C SER A 953 23.40 -8.52 25.51
N ALA A 954 22.61 -9.13 26.39
CA ALA A 954 23.06 -9.48 27.74
C ALA A 954 24.19 -10.53 27.73
N ALA A 955 24.12 -11.53 26.85
CA ALA A 955 25.17 -12.54 26.72
C ALA A 955 26.50 -11.94 26.21
N LEU A 956 26.43 -11.02 25.23
CA LEU A 956 27.60 -10.28 24.76
C LEU A 956 28.17 -9.34 25.84
N ALA A 957 27.31 -8.66 26.61
CA ALA A 957 27.72 -7.81 27.73
C ALA A 957 28.39 -8.62 28.86
N ALA A 958 27.88 -9.81 29.16
CA ALA A 958 28.48 -10.80 30.06
C ALA A 958 29.76 -11.47 29.50
N ARG A 959 30.16 -11.12 28.26
CA ARG A 959 31.30 -11.71 27.53
C ARG A 959 31.21 -13.23 27.39
N ALA A 960 30.00 -13.78 27.26
CA ALA A 960 29.82 -15.17 26.90
C ALA A 960 30.46 -15.42 25.50
N PRO A 961 31.21 -16.51 25.31
CA PRO A 961 31.87 -16.85 24.04
C PRO A 961 30.85 -17.44 23.05
N LEU A 962 29.85 -16.65 22.72
CA LEU A 962 28.80 -16.96 21.75
C LEU A 962 29.04 -16.16 20.47
N SER A 963 28.52 -16.67 19.35
CA SER A 963 28.49 -15.94 18.08
C SER A 963 27.19 -16.22 17.35
N PHE A 964 26.71 -15.24 16.59
CA PHE A 964 25.38 -15.27 15.99
C PHE A 964 25.44 -15.40 14.47
N ALA A 965 24.59 -16.27 13.91
CA ALA A 965 24.49 -16.45 12.47
C ALA A 965 24.08 -15.14 11.76
N GLU A 966 24.68 -14.86 10.60
CA GLU A 966 24.29 -13.69 9.79
C GLU A 966 22.78 -13.69 9.51
N PRO A 967 22.05 -12.57 9.72
CA PRO A 967 20.59 -12.53 9.74
C PRO A 967 19.91 -12.66 8.36
N SER A 968 20.60 -13.12 7.31
CA SER A 968 20.00 -13.29 5.98
C SER A 968 19.35 -14.66 5.82
N ASP A 969 18.13 -14.73 5.27
CA ASP A 969 17.28 -15.95 5.24
C ASP A 969 18.01 -17.21 4.75
N GLY A 970 18.85 -17.06 3.71
CA GLY A 970 19.63 -18.16 3.14
C GLY A 970 20.80 -18.64 4.01
N VAL A 971 21.31 -17.79 4.91
CA VAL A 971 22.29 -18.19 5.94
C VAL A 971 21.56 -18.84 7.11
N ILE A 972 20.45 -18.27 7.59
CA ILE A 972 19.65 -18.84 8.69
C ILE A 972 19.15 -20.25 8.35
N GLY A 973 18.67 -20.47 7.11
CA GLY A 973 18.25 -21.80 6.65
C GLY A 973 19.38 -22.83 6.69
N PHE A 974 20.56 -22.47 6.18
CA PHE A 974 21.74 -23.34 6.19
C PHE A 974 22.28 -23.57 7.62
N ALA A 975 22.27 -22.55 8.47
CA ALA A 975 22.67 -22.66 9.88
C ALA A 975 21.76 -23.63 10.66
N LYS A 976 20.44 -23.59 10.44
CA LYS A 976 19.50 -24.58 11.00
C LYS A 976 19.80 -25.99 10.49
N ALA A 977 20.04 -26.16 9.19
CA ALA A 977 20.44 -27.46 8.61
C ALA A 977 21.81 -27.95 9.12
N ALA A 978 22.67 -27.04 9.57
CA ALA A 978 23.95 -27.32 10.22
C ALA A 978 23.84 -27.68 11.71
N GLY A 979 22.65 -27.61 12.32
CA GLY A 979 22.41 -27.91 13.72
C GLY A 979 22.44 -26.70 14.67
N ALA A 980 22.60 -25.47 14.16
CA ALA A 980 22.54 -24.27 14.98
C ALA A 980 21.14 -24.07 15.55
N LYS A 981 21.06 -23.87 16.87
CA LYS A 981 19.80 -23.65 17.58
C LYS A 981 19.43 -22.16 17.60
N PRO A 982 18.13 -21.82 17.67
CA PRO A 982 17.72 -20.48 18.13
C PRO A 982 18.31 -20.22 19.52
N LEU A 983 18.78 -19.00 19.77
CA LEU A 983 19.32 -18.57 21.07
C LEU A 983 18.32 -18.86 22.19
N SER A 984 17.05 -18.51 21.97
CA SER A 984 15.98 -18.78 22.92
C SER A 984 15.81 -20.29 23.18
N GLY A 985 16.04 -21.15 22.18
CA GLY A 985 15.98 -22.61 22.29
C GLY A 985 17.25 -23.25 22.87
N ALA A 986 18.36 -22.52 22.95
CA ALA A 986 19.62 -22.94 23.56
C ALA A 986 19.77 -22.44 25.01
N ALA A 987 19.06 -21.38 25.37
CA ALA A 987 19.04 -20.82 26.72
C ALA A 987 18.10 -21.63 27.64
N ALA A 988 18.69 -22.24 28.67
CA ALA A 988 17.93 -22.80 29.79
C ALA A 988 17.82 -21.75 30.90
N LEU A 989 16.62 -21.50 31.42
CA LEU A 989 16.47 -20.73 32.65
C LEU A 989 17.07 -21.56 33.80
N ALA A 990 18.05 -20.99 34.51
CA ALA A 990 18.85 -21.70 35.49
C ALA A 990 18.51 -21.28 36.93
N ASP A 991 18.22 -20.01 37.14
CA ASP A 991 17.78 -19.44 38.41
C ASP A 991 17.00 -18.13 38.19
N ILE A 992 16.24 -17.71 39.19
CA ILE A 992 15.50 -16.43 39.20
C ILE A 992 15.76 -15.76 40.53
N GLU A 993 16.62 -14.74 40.52
CA GLU A 993 16.91 -13.97 41.72
C GLU A 993 15.89 -12.86 41.90
N TYR A 994 15.28 -12.84 43.08
CA TYR A 994 14.40 -11.79 43.54
C TYR A 994 15.18 -10.84 44.44
N GLY A 995 15.10 -9.54 44.17
CA GLY A 995 15.47 -8.52 45.17
C GLY A 995 14.57 -8.63 46.41
N PRO A 996 14.92 -7.98 47.53
CA PRO A 996 14.06 -7.95 48.72
C PRO A 996 12.63 -7.53 48.35
N GLU A 997 11.67 -8.23 48.97
CA GLU A 997 10.25 -7.91 48.92
C GLU A 997 10.02 -6.48 49.43
N ILE A 998 9.24 -5.71 48.68
CA ILE A 998 8.81 -4.37 49.05
C ILE A 998 7.41 -4.53 49.62
N GLU A 999 7.19 -4.03 50.84
CA GLU A 999 5.87 -4.00 51.46
C GLU A 999 4.87 -3.32 50.52
N SER A 1000 3.87 -4.08 50.06
CA SER A 1000 2.91 -3.59 49.07
C SER A 1000 2.08 -2.45 49.65
N ASP A 1001 2.14 -1.27 49.05
CA ASP A 1001 1.21 -0.17 49.36
C ASP A 1001 -0.23 -0.70 49.25
N PRO A 1002 -1.06 -0.63 50.32
CA PRO A 1002 -2.45 -1.08 50.30
C PRO A 1002 -3.28 -0.50 49.16
N ARG A 1003 -2.93 0.69 48.65
CA ARG A 1003 -3.57 1.37 47.52
C ARG A 1003 -3.40 0.62 46.19
N LEU A 1004 -2.43 -0.29 46.08
CA LEU A 1004 -2.24 -1.11 44.89
C LEU A 1004 -3.35 -2.18 44.74
N ARG A 1005 -4.08 -2.50 45.82
CA ARG A 1005 -5.20 -3.48 45.86
C ARG A 1005 -4.83 -4.85 45.23
N ALA A 1006 -3.64 -5.38 45.56
CA ALA A 1006 -3.14 -6.65 45.03
C ALA A 1006 -4.06 -7.85 45.31
N GLU A 1007 -4.65 -7.93 46.51
CA GLU A 1007 -5.64 -8.94 46.87
C GLU A 1007 -6.91 -8.88 46.01
N SER A 1008 -7.41 -7.68 45.70
CA SER A 1008 -8.54 -7.51 44.77
C SER A 1008 -8.20 -7.98 43.36
N MET A 1009 -6.93 -7.86 42.94
CA MET A 1009 -6.45 -8.41 41.67
C MET A 1009 -6.41 -9.93 41.70
N LEU A 1010 -5.91 -10.54 42.79
CA LEU A 1010 -5.91 -11.99 42.98
C LEU A 1010 -7.33 -12.57 42.96
N ALA A 1011 -8.28 -11.92 43.63
CA ALA A 1011 -9.70 -12.28 43.56
C ALA A 1011 -10.24 -12.18 42.11
N ARG A 1012 -9.83 -11.16 41.35
CA ARG A 1012 -10.21 -10.99 39.94
C ARG A 1012 -9.72 -12.12 39.03
N LEU A 1013 -8.52 -12.67 39.29
CA LEU A 1013 -7.98 -13.81 38.55
C LEU A 1013 -8.80 -15.10 38.75
N ARG A 1014 -9.60 -15.19 39.82
CA ARG A 1014 -10.44 -16.35 40.15
C ARG A 1014 -11.89 -16.22 39.67
N ASP A 1015 -12.31 -15.10 39.07
CA ASP A 1015 -13.65 -14.92 38.50
C ASP A 1015 -13.87 -15.87 37.30
N PRO A 1016 -14.83 -16.82 37.35
CA PRO A 1016 -15.12 -17.75 36.25
C PRO A 1016 -15.45 -17.06 34.91
N ASN A 1017 -16.01 -15.85 34.93
CA ASN A 1017 -16.26 -15.07 33.72
C ASN A 1017 -14.97 -14.44 33.17
N PHE A 1018 -14.08 -13.94 34.03
CA PHE A 1018 -12.77 -13.45 33.58
C PHE A 1018 -11.92 -14.57 32.99
N VAL A 1019 -11.83 -15.72 33.67
CA VAL A 1019 -11.05 -16.88 33.21
C VAL A 1019 -11.58 -17.43 31.88
N SER A 1020 -12.90 -17.55 31.73
CA SER A 1020 -13.50 -18.00 30.45
C SER A 1020 -13.41 -16.96 29.33
N ALA A 1021 -13.39 -15.66 29.63
CA ALA A 1021 -13.17 -14.59 28.66
C ALA A 1021 -11.73 -14.64 28.10
N VAL A 1022 -10.74 -14.78 28.98
CA VAL A 1022 -9.32 -14.89 28.60
C VAL A 1022 -9.04 -16.21 27.87
N ALA A 1023 -9.63 -17.33 28.27
CA ALA A 1023 -9.50 -18.60 27.54
C ALA A 1023 -10.10 -18.52 26.12
N ALA A 1024 -11.26 -17.87 25.93
CA ALA A 1024 -11.85 -17.66 24.60
C ALA A 1024 -11.02 -16.72 23.72
N LEU A 1025 -10.41 -15.69 24.32
CA LEU A 1025 -9.43 -14.79 23.69
C LEU A 1025 -8.19 -15.59 23.23
N ALA A 1026 -7.55 -16.36 24.11
CA ALA A 1026 -6.38 -17.18 23.79
C ALA A 1026 -6.68 -18.23 22.71
N PHE A 1027 -7.81 -18.94 22.80
CA PHE A 1027 -8.25 -19.91 21.79
C PHE A 1027 -8.42 -19.27 20.40
N THR A 1028 -9.01 -18.07 20.35
CA THR A 1028 -9.31 -17.38 19.08
C THR A 1028 -8.06 -16.77 18.43
N VAL A 1029 -7.10 -16.32 19.24
CA VAL A 1029 -5.92 -15.57 18.75
C VAL A 1029 -4.68 -16.46 18.61
N SER A 1030 -4.41 -17.38 19.54
CA SER A 1030 -3.26 -18.32 19.50
C SER A 1030 -3.60 -19.70 18.90
N GLY A 1031 -4.89 -19.99 18.65
CA GLY A 1031 -5.36 -21.24 18.08
C GLY A 1031 -5.56 -22.38 19.10
N PRO A 1032 -6.26 -23.46 18.68
CA PRO A 1032 -6.71 -24.52 19.57
C PRO A 1032 -5.55 -25.38 20.12
N ASP A 1033 -5.50 -25.53 21.44
CA ASP A 1033 -4.59 -26.43 22.15
C ASP A 1033 -5.26 -26.93 23.45
N GLN A 1034 -4.90 -28.12 23.94
CA GLN A 1034 -5.49 -28.70 25.17
C GLN A 1034 -5.17 -27.87 26.43
N SER A 1035 -3.99 -27.25 26.48
CA SER A 1035 -3.56 -26.34 27.56
C SER A 1035 -4.34 -25.01 27.57
N ARG A 1036 -4.89 -24.60 26.42
CA ARG A 1036 -5.64 -23.33 26.24
C ARG A 1036 -7.16 -23.48 26.47
N THR A 1037 -7.59 -24.59 27.07
CA THR A 1037 -8.98 -24.80 27.46
C THR A 1037 -9.31 -24.04 28.74
N THR A 1038 -10.55 -23.56 28.88
CA THR A 1038 -11.02 -22.90 30.12
C THR A 1038 -10.74 -23.75 31.36
N ALA A 1039 -10.97 -25.06 31.31
CA ALA A 1039 -10.71 -25.96 32.43
C ALA A 1039 -9.21 -26.02 32.83
N SER A 1040 -8.30 -26.13 31.85
CA SER A 1040 -6.86 -26.12 32.11
C SER A 1040 -6.37 -24.75 32.61
N PHE A 1041 -6.96 -23.67 32.14
CA PHE A 1041 -6.60 -22.31 32.56
C PHE A 1041 -7.14 -21.97 33.96
N THR A 1042 -8.40 -22.36 34.28
CA THR A 1042 -8.95 -22.29 35.65
C THR A 1042 -8.09 -23.05 36.64
N ALA A 1043 -7.66 -24.27 36.30
CA ALA A 1043 -6.82 -25.09 37.18
C ALA A 1043 -5.48 -24.39 37.53
N ARG A 1044 -4.87 -23.69 36.57
CA ARG A 1044 -3.59 -22.98 36.76
C ARG A 1044 -3.77 -21.66 37.52
N LEU A 1045 -4.79 -20.87 37.21
CA LEU A 1045 -5.08 -19.64 37.98
C LEU A 1045 -5.56 -19.92 39.40
N ALA A 1046 -6.16 -21.09 39.67
CA ALA A 1046 -6.54 -21.52 41.01
C ALA A 1046 -5.34 -21.91 41.89
N GLN A 1047 -4.18 -22.23 41.31
CA GLN A 1047 -2.94 -22.52 42.05
C GLN A 1047 -2.29 -21.23 42.58
N ILE A 1048 -2.46 -20.10 41.89
CA ILE A 1048 -1.95 -18.80 42.33
C ILE A 1048 -2.66 -18.35 43.61
N ALA A 1049 -1.90 -18.29 44.70
CA ALA A 1049 -2.31 -17.98 46.06
C ALA A 1049 -1.99 -16.54 46.50
N ARG A 1050 -1.03 -15.86 45.86
CA ARG A 1050 -0.62 -14.48 46.19
C ARG A 1050 0.03 -13.73 45.03
N ILE A 1051 0.13 -12.40 45.15
CA ILE A 1051 0.91 -11.52 44.28
C ILE A 1051 1.91 -10.75 45.16
N ILE A 1052 3.21 -10.88 44.89
CA ILE A 1052 4.28 -10.24 45.66
C ILE A 1052 5.06 -9.24 44.81
N ILE A 1053 5.53 -8.15 45.43
CA ILE A 1053 6.27 -7.07 44.76
C ILE A 1053 7.69 -7.03 45.30
N VAL A 1054 8.67 -7.04 44.39
CA VAL A 1054 10.10 -7.08 44.75
C VAL A 1054 10.84 -5.90 44.14
N SER A 1055 11.98 -5.56 44.74
CA SER A 1055 12.84 -4.45 44.31
C SER A 1055 13.56 -4.67 42.97
N GLY A 1056 13.44 -5.86 42.37
CA GLY A 1056 13.90 -6.23 41.04
C GLY A 1056 13.79 -7.75 40.84
N ILE A 1057 13.73 -8.21 39.60
CA ILE A 1057 13.78 -9.64 39.24
C ILE A 1057 14.90 -9.81 38.21
N GLN A 1058 15.81 -10.74 38.44
CA GLN A 1058 16.85 -11.11 37.48
C GLN A 1058 16.72 -12.59 37.12
N ARG A 1059 16.38 -12.87 35.86
CA ARG A 1059 16.37 -14.22 35.31
C ARG A 1059 17.79 -14.57 34.87
N ARG A 1060 18.38 -15.60 35.48
CA ARG A 1060 19.68 -16.13 35.08
C ARG A 1060 19.48 -17.27 34.09
N TYR A 1061 19.86 -17.02 32.84
CA TYR A 1061 19.87 -18.04 31.79
C TYR A 1061 21.25 -18.66 31.68
N ARG A 1062 21.32 -20.00 31.65
CA ARG A 1062 22.53 -20.74 31.32
C ARG A 1062 22.56 -21.01 29.82
N ILE A 1063 23.53 -20.43 29.13
CA ILE A 1063 23.70 -20.50 27.67
C ILE A 1063 25.16 -20.89 27.38
N GLY A 1064 25.38 -22.01 26.68
CA GLY A 1064 26.74 -22.48 26.38
C GLY A 1064 27.62 -22.75 27.61
N GLY A 1065 27.03 -22.96 28.79
CA GLY A 1065 27.75 -23.11 30.07
C GLY A 1065 28.01 -21.81 30.83
N HIS A 1066 27.66 -20.66 30.26
CA HIS A 1066 27.77 -19.34 30.90
C HIS A 1066 26.42 -18.89 31.46
N GLU A 1067 26.43 -18.21 32.60
CA GLU A 1067 25.22 -17.62 33.18
C GLU A 1067 25.11 -16.14 32.79
N VAL A 1068 23.94 -15.78 32.28
CA VAL A 1068 23.59 -14.47 31.77
C VAL A 1068 22.36 -14.00 32.54
N ALA A 1069 22.52 -12.96 33.36
CA ALA A 1069 21.40 -12.31 34.03
C ALA A 1069 20.71 -11.34 33.06
N VAL A 1070 19.39 -11.40 33.00
CA VAL A 1070 18.53 -10.44 32.30
C VAL A 1070 17.47 -9.95 33.28
N ASP A 1071 17.32 -8.63 33.39
CA ASP A 1071 16.27 -8.02 34.19
C ASP A 1071 14.89 -8.39 33.62
N ALA A 1072 13.92 -8.68 34.49
CA ALA A 1072 12.55 -9.03 34.12
C ALA A 1072 11.54 -8.20 34.92
N ASP A 1073 10.41 -7.86 34.29
CA ASP A 1073 9.36 -7.06 34.93
C ASP A 1073 8.43 -7.90 35.83
N TYR A 1074 8.37 -9.22 35.60
CA TYR A 1074 7.54 -10.17 36.34
C TYR A 1074 8.10 -11.59 36.29
N ASP A 1075 7.65 -12.44 37.21
CA ASP A 1075 7.79 -13.89 37.16
C ASP A 1075 6.55 -14.63 37.72
N VAL A 1076 6.49 -15.94 37.52
CA VAL A 1076 5.31 -16.78 37.80
C VAL A 1076 5.78 -18.09 38.45
N GLY A 1077 5.68 -18.16 39.78
CA GLY A 1077 5.93 -19.38 40.54
C GLY A 1077 4.70 -20.27 40.61
N ASP A 1078 4.88 -21.46 41.21
CA ASP A 1078 3.83 -22.48 41.32
C ASP A 1078 2.57 -22.00 42.07
N ASP A 1079 2.73 -21.09 43.04
CA ASP A 1079 1.65 -20.54 43.88
C ASP A 1079 1.60 -19.00 43.89
N GLN A 1080 2.40 -18.30 43.08
CA GLN A 1080 2.56 -16.85 43.21
C GLN A 1080 2.94 -16.12 41.92
N ILE A 1081 2.50 -14.87 41.81
CA ILE A 1081 2.97 -13.93 40.79
C ILE A 1081 3.95 -12.96 41.45
N VAL A 1082 5.14 -12.80 40.88
CA VAL A 1082 6.19 -11.91 41.40
C VAL A 1082 6.37 -10.74 40.44
N LEU A 1083 6.39 -9.50 40.92
CA LEU A 1083 6.45 -8.30 40.08
C LEU A 1083 7.60 -7.37 40.50
N ALA A 1084 8.36 -6.86 39.53
CA ALA A 1084 9.43 -5.90 39.79
C ALA A 1084 8.89 -4.46 39.92
N ARG A 1085 9.23 -3.77 41.01
CA ARG A 1085 9.09 -2.31 41.21
C ARG A 1085 7.78 -1.68 40.69
N VAL A 1086 6.64 -2.20 41.11
CA VAL A 1086 5.33 -1.61 40.76
C VAL A 1086 5.05 -0.38 41.61
N VAL A 1087 4.93 0.80 41.00
CA VAL A 1087 4.66 2.08 41.68
C VAL A 1087 3.22 2.59 41.50
N SER A 1088 2.37 1.87 40.77
CA SER A 1088 0.96 2.26 40.59
C SER A 1088 0.02 1.08 40.35
N ALA A 1089 -1.27 1.25 40.70
CA ALA A 1089 -2.30 0.27 40.39
C ALA A 1089 -2.57 0.10 38.87
N HIS A 1090 -2.09 1.02 38.03
CA HIS A 1090 -2.12 0.88 36.56
C HIS A 1090 -1.05 -0.10 36.08
N GLU A 1091 0.17 0.09 36.56
CA GLU A 1091 1.33 -0.77 36.30
C GLU A 1091 1.12 -2.18 36.86
N LEU A 1092 0.55 -2.31 38.07
CA LEU A 1092 0.15 -3.60 38.65
C LEU A 1092 -0.75 -4.38 37.68
N ARG A 1093 -1.82 -3.74 37.19
CA ARG A 1093 -2.76 -4.36 36.24
C ARG A 1093 -2.07 -4.76 34.93
N ARG A 1094 -1.06 -4.00 34.48
CA ARG A 1094 -0.32 -4.28 33.25
C ARG A 1094 0.62 -5.48 33.40
N SER A 1095 1.43 -5.51 34.46
CA SER A 1095 2.34 -6.64 34.70
C SER A 1095 1.56 -7.92 35.01
N VAL A 1096 0.45 -7.83 35.76
CA VAL A 1096 -0.46 -8.98 35.95
C VAL A 1096 -1.11 -9.42 34.63
N ALA A 1097 -1.46 -8.50 33.72
CA ALA A 1097 -2.00 -8.87 32.41
C ALA A 1097 -1.00 -9.68 31.57
N ASN A 1098 0.29 -9.29 31.58
CA ASN A 1098 1.35 -10.01 30.88
C ASN A 1098 1.57 -11.41 31.49
N THR A 1099 1.61 -11.53 32.82
CA THR A 1099 1.63 -12.81 33.53
C THR A 1099 0.46 -13.71 33.14
N VAL A 1100 -0.77 -13.17 33.16
CA VAL A 1100 -2.00 -13.90 32.84
C VAL A 1100 -2.03 -14.30 31.35
N ALA A 1101 -1.43 -13.51 30.46
CA ALA A 1101 -1.26 -13.86 29.05
C ALA A 1101 -0.27 -15.03 28.84
N VAL A 1102 0.86 -15.06 29.55
CA VAL A 1102 1.79 -16.22 29.54
C VAL A 1102 1.14 -17.46 30.15
N LEU A 1103 0.35 -17.32 31.21
CA LEU A 1103 -0.44 -18.42 31.74
C LEU A 1103 -1.52 -18.87 30.73
N ALA A 1104 -2.17 -17.98 29.99
CA ALA A 1104 -3.18 -18.34 29.00
C ALA A 1104 -2.59 -19.09 27.80
N ASP A 1105 -1.39 -18.70 27.37
CA ASP A 1105 -0.64 -19.35 26.28
C ASP A 1105 0.85 -19.50 26.65
N PRO A 1106 1.28 -20.67 27.18
CA PRO A 1106 2.66 -20.90 27.66
C PRO A 1106 3.78 -20.84 26.61
N GLY A 1107 3.47 -20.52 25.35
CA GLY A 1107 4.46 -20.27 24.31
C GLY A 1107 5.05 -18.86 24.39
N ARG A 1108 6.27 -18.67 23.88
CA ARG A 1108 7.00 -17.37 23.89
C ARG A 1108 6.31 -16.19 23.20
N LEU A 1109 5.19 -16.41 22.51
CA LEU A 1109 4.40 -15.37 21.85
C LEU A 1109 3.16 -14.94 22.68
N GLY A 1110 2.79 -15.68 23.73
CA GLY A 1110 1.56 -15.44 24.50
C GLY A 1110 1.48 -14.02 25.08
N GLU A 1111 2.57 -13.54 25.70
CA GLU A 1111 2.68 -12.16 26.20
C GLU A 1111 2.48 -11.12 25.08
N GLN A 1112 3.26 -11.24 23.99
CA GLN A 1112 3.27 -10.29 22.87
C GLN A 1112 1.92 -10.19 22.15
N VAL A 1113 1.15 -11.27 22.16
CA VAL A 1113 -0.09 -11.43 21.39
C VAL A 1113 -1.35 -11.19 22.24
N LEU A 1114 -1.32 -11.53 23.53
CA LEU A 1114 -2.51 -11.49 24.41
C LEU A 1114 -2.44 -10.43 25.52
N GLY A 1115 -1.26 -9.98 25.96
CA GLY A 1115 -1.09 -9.14 27.17
C GLY A 1115 -1.97 -7.88 27.17
N ASP A 1116 -1.95 -7.12 26.09
CA ASP A 1116 -2.74 -5.89 25.96
C ASP A 1116 -4.26 -6.17 25.97
N ALA A 1117 -4.70 -7.29 25.37
CA ALA A 1117 -6.11 -7.69 25.39
C ALA A 1117 -6.59 -8.15 26.77
N VAL A 1118 -5.75 -8.91 27.49
CA VAL A 1118 -6.00 -9.32 28.88
C VAL A 1118 -6.06 -8.11 29.82
N TYR A 1119 -5.22 -7.10 29.59
CA TYR A 1119 -5.22 -5.85 30.36
C TYR A 1119 -6.58 -5.13 30.31
N PHE A 1120 -7.22 -5.04 29.15
CA PHE A 1120 -8.56 -4.43 29.06
C PHE A 1120 -9.64 -5.27 29.73
N LEU A 1121 -9.54 -6.62 29.72
CA LEU A 1121 -10.48 -7.49 30.44
C LEU A 1121 -10.36 -7.34 31.97
N LEU A 1122 -9.14 -7.16 32.51
CA LEU A 1122 -8.90 -6.86 33.92
C LEU A 1122 -9.52 -5.52 34.37
N ARG A 1123 -9.76 -4.59 33.44
CA ARG A 1123 -10.42 -3.30 33.73
C ARG A 1123 -11.95 -3.35 33.69
N CYS A 1124 -12.55 -4.34 33.03
CA CYS A 1124 -14.00 -4.49 33.00
C CYS A 1124 -14.53 -4.83 34.40
N ARG A 1125 -15.58 -4.13 34.85
CA ARG A 1125 -16.19 -4.33 36.18
C ARG A 1125 -17.30 -5.38 36.17
N SER A 1126 -17.86 -5.68 35.01
CA SER A 1126 -18.92 -6.68 34.84
C SER A 1126 -18.65 -7.65 33.70
N ALA A 1127 -19.31 -8.80 33.77
CA ALA A 1127 -19.37 -9.76 32.68
C ALA A 1127 -19.94 -9.17 31.37
N LEU A 1128 -20.83 -8.17 31.47
CA LEU A 1128 -21.38 -7.47 30.32
C LEU A 1128 -20.36 -6.53 29.66
N GLU A 1129 -19.49 -5.89 30.44
CA GLU A 1129 -18.37 -5.11 29.91
C GLU A 1129 -17.33 -5.98 29.23
N MET A 1130 -16.95 -7.12 29.83
CA MET A 1130 -16.07 -8.11 29.20
C MET A 1130 -16.66 -8.60 27.86
N GLN A 1131 -17.98 -8.82 27.80
CA GLN A 1131 -18.66 -9.15 26.55
C GLN A 1131 -18.62 -8.02 25.52
N ARG A 1132 -18.80 -6.75 25.94
CA ARG A 1132 -18.70 -5.59 25.04
C ARG A 1132 -17.28 -5.44 24.47
N GLU A 1133 -16.26 -5.65 25.29
CA GLU A 1133 -14.86 -5.55 24.88
C GLU A 1133 -14.43 -6.70 23.94
N LEU A 1134 -14.79 -7.95 24.25
CA LEU A 1134 -14.55 -9.08 23.32
C LEU A 1134 -15.35 -8.93 22.02
N LYS A 1135 -16.57 -8.38 22.06
CA LYS A 1135 -17.36 -8.09 20.86
C LYS A 1135 -16.72 -7.02 19.98
N ARG A 1136 -16.12 -5.96 20.55
CA ARG A 1136 -15.30 -4.99 19.80
C ARG A 1136 -14.13 -5.67 19.08
N ARG A 1137 -13.50 -6.65 19.75
CA ARG A 1137 -12.40 -7.47 19.22
C ARG A 1137 -12.86 -8.63 18.32
N LYS A 1138 -14.17 -8.71 17.99
CA LYS A 1138 -14.81 -9.75 17.16
C LYS A 1138 -14.69 -11.19 17.70
N ILE A 1139 -14.43 -11.35 18.99
CA ILE A 1139 -14.31 -12.65 19.65
C ILE A 1139 -15.71 -13.09 20.15
N PRO A 1140 -16.22 -14.26 19.70
CA PRO A 1140 -17.55 -14.73 20.10
C PRO A 1140 -17.49 -15.34 21.51
N TRP A 1141 -17.81 -14.53 22.52
CA TRP A 1141 -17.88 -14.96 23.92
C TRP A 1141 -19.19 -14.57 24.61
N ARG A 1142 -19.61 -15.39 25.58
CA ARG A 1142 -20.74 -15.13 26.48
C ARG A 1142 -20.33 -15.53 27.90
N PRO A 1143 -20.79 -14.81 28.94
CA PRO A 1143 -20.50 -15.18 30.31
C PRO A 1143 -21.07 -16.55 30.65
N SER A 1144 -20.30 -17.29 31.44
CA SER A 1144 -20.62 -18.66 31.86
C SER A 1144 -21.51 -18.69 33.11
N VAL A 1145 -21.47 -17.62 33.91
CA VAL A 1145 -22.30 -17.42 35.10
C VAL A 1145 -22.92 -16.02 35.04
N VAL A 1146 -24.25 -15.94 35.06
CA VAL A 1146 -24.95 -14.66 35.24
C VAL A 1146 -25.04 -14.40 36.74
N SER A 1147 -24.05 -13.68 37.27
CA SER A 1147 -24.05 -13.21 38.66
C SER A 1147 -24.93 -11.97 38.77
N GLU A 1148 -25.99 -12.04 39.58
CA GLU A 1148 -26.76 -10.87 40.03
C GLU A 1148 -26.13 -10.19 41.27
N THR A 1149 -25.07 -10.78 41.84
CA THR A 1149 -24.27 -10.15 42.89
C THR A 1149 -23.20 -9.26 42.26
N GLU A 1150 -23.46 -7.95 42.28
CA GLU A 1150 -22.43 -6.92 42.18
C GLU A 1150 -21.45 -7.12 43.35
N HIS A 1151 -20.14 -7.19 43.07
CA HIS A 1151 -19.13 -7.22 44.13
C HIS A 1151 -19.08 -5.85 44.82
N THR A 1152 -19.81 -5.73 45.93
CA THR A 1152 -19.86 -4.53 46.75
C THR A 1152 -18.71 -4.47 47.75
N GLU A 1153 -17.55 -4.00 47.30
CA GLU A 1153 -16.53 -3.40 48.17
C GLU A 1153 -16.03 -2.07 47.58
N ASP A 1154 -16.23 -1.01 48.37
CA ASP A 1154 -15.79 0.37 48.30
C ASP A 1154 -15.02 0.88 47.06
N ALA A 1155 -15.80 1.58 46.23
CA ALA A 1155 -15.54 2.96 45.81
C ALA A 1155 -14.07 3.35 45.55
N ASP A 1156 -13.51 2.81 44.46
CA ASP A 1156 -12.67 3.64 43.58
C ASP A 1156 -13.37 3.72 42.22
N ASP A 1157 -14.29 4.67 42.06
CA ASP A 1157 -14.63 5.14 40.71
C ASP A 1157 -15.20 6.57 40.60
N GLU A 1158 -14.37 7.42 40.00
CA GLU A 1158 -14.68 8.33 38.89
C GLU A 1158 -16.17 8.60 38.57
N GLY A 1159 -16.83 9.39 39.42
CA GLY A 1159 -18.15 9.93 39.15
C GLY A 1159 -18.18 10.88 37.95
N MET A 1160 -18.66 10.42 36.79
CA MET A 1160 -19.04 11.27 35.63
C MET A 1160 -20.31 10.84 34.89
N ALA A 1161 -21.04 9.81 35.36
CA ALA A 1161 -22.23 9.29 34.67
C ALA A 1161 -23.56 9.30 35.47
N SER A 1162 -23.52 9.25 36.81
CA SER A 1162 -24.73 8.95 37.62
C SER A 1162 -25.65 10.16 37.91
N LEU A 1163 -25.11 11.39 37.96
CA LEU A 1163 -25.86 12.56 38.46
C LEU A 1163 -27.02 12.98 37.53
N ALA A 1164 -26.90 12.75 36.22
CA ALA A 1164 -27.95 13.07 35.25
C ALA A 1164 -29.19 12.17 35.42
N ASP A 1165 -28.99 10.89 35.72
CA ASP A 1165 -30.08 9.92 35.94
C ASP A 1165 -30.76 10.16 37.30
N ALA A 1166 -29.98 10.45 38.35
CA ALA A 1166 -30.52 10.76 39.68
C ALA A 1166 -31.42 12.01 39.68
N ILE A 1167 -31.00 13.09 38.99
CA ILE A 1167 -31.81 14.32 38.88
C ILE A 1167 -33.03 14.09 37.98
N SER A 1168 -32.89 13.33 36.89
CA SER A 1168 -34.02 13.01 36.00
C SER A 1168 -35.09 12.18 36.71
N GLN A 1169 -34.69 11.19 37.52
CA GLN A 1169 -35.62 10.37 38.29
C GLN A 1169 -36.37 11.19 39.34
N HIS A 1170 -35.70 12.09 40.08
CA HIS A 1170 -36.38 12.91 41.09
C HIS A 1170 -37.36 13.94 40.48
N VAL A 1171 -37.01 14.56 39.34
CA VAL A 1171 -37.92 15.48 38.63
C VAL A 1171 -39.14 14.76 38.07
N ILE A 1172 -38.99 13.52 37.59
CA ILE A 1172 -40.13 12.68 37.17
C ILE A 1172 -40.99 12.28 38.37
N GLN A 1173 -40.37 12.00 39.52
CA GLN A 1173 -41.08 11.55 40.72
C GLN A 1173 -41.88 12.70 41.39
N GLU A 1174 -41.38 13.94 41.40
CA GLU A 1174 -42.18 15.11 41.81
C GLU A 1174 -43.34 15.40 40.82
N ALA A 1175 -43.11 15.26 39.50
CA ALA A 1175 -44.15 15.49 38.50
C ALA A 1175 -45.31 14.48 38.59
N MET A 1176 -45.08 13.29 39.16
CA MET A 1176 -46.14 12.29 39.43
C MET A 1176 -46.80 12.41 40.82
N SER A 1177 -46.36 13.34 41.68
CA SER A 1177 -46.79 13.40 43.10
C SER A 1177 -47.77 14.54 43.46
N GLN A 1178 -48.29 15.31 42.49
CA GLN A 1178 -49.28 16.35 42.76
C GLN A 1178 -50.69 15.96 42.27
N PRO A 1179 -51.75 16.14 43.10
CA PRO A 1179 -53.11 15.77 42.72
C PRO A 1179 -53.72 16.78 41.73
N ALA A 1180 -54.28 16.27 40.64
CA ALA A 1180 -54.96 17.08 39.64
C ALA A 1180 -56.35 17.56 40.14
N PRO A 1181 -56.76 18.81 39.88
CA PRO A 1181 -58.16 19.22 40.01
C PRO A 1181 -59.00 18.61 38.87
N ALA A 1182 -60.21 18.17 39.18
CA ALA A 1182 -61.11 17.51 38.23
C ALA A 1182 -61.78 18.51 37.24
N VAL A 1183 -62.08 18.06 36.02
CA VAL A 1183 -63.46 17.91 35.50
C VAL A 1183 -63.48 17.43 34.01
N ARG A 1184 -64.08 16.24 33.81
CA ARG A 1184 -64.89 15.74 32.65
C ARG A 1184 -64.35 15.76 31.20
N SER A 1185 -63.89 14.57 30.79
CA SER A 1185 -64.46 13.71 29.73
C SER A 1185 -64.89 14.29 28.35
N CYS A 1186 -64.30 13.74 27.28
CA CYS A 1186 -65.06 12.90 26.35
C CYS A 1186 -64.18 12.00 25.45
N PHE A 1187 -64.76 10.86 25.05
CA PHE A 1187 -64.35 9.94 23.97
C PHE A 1187 -62.96 9.24 24.01
N LEU A 1188 -62.96 8.08 24.67
CA LEU A 1188 -62.43 6.86 24.05
C LEU A 1188 -63.29 6.52 22.81
N ASP A 1189 -62.66 6.37 21.65
CA ASP A 1189 -62.85 5.26 20.69
C ASP A 1189 -62.31 5.61 19.30
N GLN A 1190 -61.03 5.28 19.04
CA GLN A 1190 -60.48 4.83 17.74
C GLN A 1190 -58.94 4.76 17.80
N VAL A 1191 -58.38 3.65 18.31
CA VAL A 1191 -57.38 2.80 17.61
C VAL A 1191 -57.41 1.43 18.28
N ARG A 1192 -58.33 0.56 17.83
CA ARG A 1192 -58.29 -0.88 18.17
C ARG A 1192 -58.45 -1.75 16.93
N SER A 1193 -57.68 -1.45 15.89
CA SER A 1193 -57.42 -2.39 14.79
C SER A 1193 -56.17 -1.98 14.02
N GLN A 1194 -55.15 -2.84 14.05
CA GLN A 1194 -54.47 -3.45 12.89
C GLN A 1194 -53.01 -3.80 13.22
N MET A 1195 -52.82 -5.06 13.60
CA MET A 1195 -51.51 -5.72 13.66
C MET A 1195 -51.38 -6.60 12.41
N THR A 1196 -50.35 -6.39 11.57
CA THR A 1196 -49.91 -7.28 10.46
C THR A 1196 -50.92 -7.55 9.32
N ARG A 1197 -50.55 -7.98 8.09
CA ARG A 1197 -49.30 -8.56 7.56
C ARG A 1197 -49.14 -8.24 6.04
N ALA A 1198 -48.01 -8.62 5.44
CA ALA A 1198 -47.56 -8.15 4.12
C ALA A 1198 -47.91 -9.03 2.89
N ALA A 1199 -47.84 -8.39 1.71
CA ALA A 1199 -47.42 -8.88 0.39
C ALA A 1199 -48.28 -9.90 -0.42
N ARG A 1200 -48.69 -9.51 -1.64
CA ARG A 1200 -48.17 -10.02 -2.94
C ARG A 1200 -48.88 -9.39 -4.17
N VAL A 1201 -48.19 -9.39 -5.32
CA VAL A 1201 -48.70 -9.00 -6.65
C VAL A 1201 -48.89 -10.25 -7.53
N THR A 1202 -49.84 -10.18 -8.46
CA THR A 1202 -50.35 -11.24 -9.36
C THR A 1202 -50.49 -10.66 -10.79
N VAL A 1203 -50.53 -11.37 -11.92
CA VAL A 1203 -50.62 -12.81 -12.26
C VAL A 1203 -49.59 -13.16 -13.38
N PRO A 1204 -49.54 -14.40 -13.90
CA PRO A 1204 -50.09 -14.61 -15.25
C PRO A 1204 -51.05 -15.82 -15.31
N ARG A 1205 -52.09 -15.82 -16.15
CA ARG A 1205 -51.97 -15.93 -17.61
C ARG A 1205 -53.26 -15.52 -18.36
N LYS A 1206 -53.05 -14.99 -19.58
CA LYS A 1206 -53.93 -15.00 -20.77
C LYS A 1206 -55.37 -14.48 -20.61
N MET A 1207 -55.64 -13.29 -21.15
CA MET A 1207 -55.85 -13.18 -22.61
C MET A 1207 -55.18 -11.91 -23.14
#